data_AF-A0A6J4RRD0-F1
#
_entry.id   AF-A0A6J4RRD0-F1
#
_cell.length_a   1.000
_cell.length_b   1.000
_cell.length_c   1.000
_cell.angle_alpha   90.00
_cell.angle_beta   90.00
_cell.angle_gamma   90.00
#
_symmetry.space_group_name_H-M   'P 1'
#
loop_
_entity.id
_entity.type
_entity.pdbx_description
1 polymer ?
#
loop_
_entity_poly.entity_id
_entity_poly.type
_entity_poly.pdbx_seq_one_letter_code
_entity_poly.pdbx_strand_id
1 'polypeptide(L)'
;RLAAWSAGPGTDVLLAWGLGALLAAVALGAGGGLQPGPTSVVEIALVLAAGIAAALALLATAGRPLYGGGALAAFAGLAVLTGLSITWAVQPDDAWLETNRTLAYLACFAAGIALVRLAPGRWGALVGATVIAASIVSLYALATKVFPGALNPEEAEARLREPFGYWNAVGLMAALGVPGALWLAARRAGHAAVGALAYPVLGILLTTILLAYSRGALLAVAVGAIVWFSVVPLRLRSAAALAAGALGAILVALWAFGQEALSGRDQPLPVRAAAGHGLGLLLVVMSVLLLVVGLAAGFAAARRAPRAHARRQAGTALVVVLALLPLAGILALALSDRGLGGSLSQGWSQLTDPRASTPANEPGRLTAVGSVRARYYNEALKLFRDAPALGVGAGGYATARPRVRQDELDVRHAHGYLFQTAADLGIAGLAASLLTFAAWLWAVRRTFGRRRHWDAERVGLAALATVVVVFGVHSFVDWTWFVPGTAAVAMLCAGWVAGRGDPRADRTDPAARALARVPAGTRIARGLRRPGRALPALGVLVLTGVLAWTVFQPLRGLNAGEDALALLEAGRTEQARAAAVRAHDIDPLSAEPLYDLAVIESAAGRTDAAGAALERAVALQPQNPTPWLRLADFQLSAQRDPQAALRSLGPALALDPRNTTAVELFLQATRQGGG
;
A
#
# COMPACT_ATOMS: atom_id res chain seq x y z
N ARG A 1 -14.54 -31.92 26.19
CA ARG A 1 -13.09 -31.60 26.36
C ARG A 1 -12.20 -32.69 25.75
N LEU A 2 -12.59 -33.33 24.63
CA LEU A 2 -11.76 -34.28 23.89
C LEU A 2 -12.07 -34.08 22.38
N ALA A 3 -11.04 -34.21 21.55
CA ALA A 3 -10.98 -34.05 20.08
C ALA A 3 -10.92 -32.61 19.52
N ALA A 4 -9.93 -31.82 19.95
CA ALA A 4 -9.40 -30.67 19.21
C ALA A 4 -7.94 -30.97 18.78
N TRP A 5 -7.74 -32.05 18.02
CA TRP A 5 -6.47 -32.38 17.39
C TRP A 5 -6.73 -32.75 15.94
N SER A 6 -6.39 -31.84 15.03
CA SER A 6 -5.92 -32.18 13.67
C SER A 6 -5.03 -31.08 13.10
N ALA A 7 -4.19 -30.52 13.98
CA ALA A 7 -2.88 -29.91 13.70
C ALA A 7 -2.33 -29.40 15.02
N GLY A 8 -1.14 -29.85 15.41
CA GLY A 8 -0.49 -29.37 16.62
C GLY A 8 -0.21 -27.86 16.55
N PRO A 9 0.09 -27.21 17.68
CA PRO A 9 0.52 -25.82 17.74
C PRO A 9 1.68 -25.49 16.78
N GLY A 10 2.49 -26.48 16.38
CA GLY A 10 3.55 -26.32 15.37
C GLY A 10 3.05 -25.98 13.96
N THR A 11 1.88 -26.47 13.53
CA THR A 11 1.39 -26.21 12.16
C THR A 11 0.99 -24.75 11.97
N ASP A 12 0.35 -24.11 12.96
CA ASP A 12 0.00 -22.69 12.89
C ASP A 12 1.24 -21.80 12.86
N VAL A 13 2.29 -22.19 13.58
CA VAL A 13 3.58 -21.47 13.58
C VAL A 13 4.24 -21.58 12.22
N LEU A 14 4.30 -22.78 11.63
CA LEU A 14 4.87 -22.97 10.29
C LEU A 14 4.07 -22.21 9.21
N LEU A 15 2.73 -22.23 9.30
CA LEU A 15 1.88 -21.45 8.39
C LEU A 15 2.08 -19.95 8.57
N ALA A 16 2.23 -19.46 9.80
CA ALA A 16 2.52 -18.05 10.07
C ALA A 16 3.86 -17.64 9.46
N TRP A 17 4.91 -18.46 9.61
CA TRP A 17 6.22 -18.21 9.00
C TRP A 17 6.19 -18.27 7.48
N GLY A 18 5.58 -19.31 6.90
CA GLY A 18 5.48 -19.45 5.45
C GLY A 18 4.69 -18.30 4.81
N LEU A 19 3.52 -17.96 5.37
CA LEU A 19 2.71 -16.84 4.87
C LEU A 19 3.38 -15.49 5.18
N GLY A 20 4.02 -15.33 6.33
CA GLY A 20 4.74 -14.11 6.69
C GLY A 20 5.95 -13.84 5.79
N ALA A 21 6.71 -14.88 5.46
CA ALA A 21 7.81 -14.81 4.50
C ALA A 21 7.30 -14.48 3.09
N LEU A 22 6.18 -15.09 2.66
CA LEU A 22 5.55 -14.76 1.38
C LEU A 22 5.10 -13.30 1.33
N LEU A 23 4.43 -12.80 2.37
CA LEU A 23 4.00 -11.40 2.45
C LEU A 23 5.19 -10.43 2.52
N ALA A 24 6.29 -10.82 3.17
CA ALA A 24 7.54 -10.05 3.13
C ALA A 24 8.14 -10.04 1.72
N ALA A 25 8.18 -11.19 1.03
CA ALA A 25 8.68 -11.28 -0.34
C ALA A 25 7.84 -10.44 -1.31
N VAL A 26 6.52 -10.42 -1.15
CA VAL A 26 5.60 -9.53 -1.89
C VAL A 26 5.98 -8.06 -1.65
N ALA A 27 6.24 -7.68 -0.39
CA ALA A 27 6.60 -6.31 -0.05
C ALA A 27 8.00 -5.89 -0.55
N LEU A 28 8.98 -6.78 -0.46
CA LEU A 28 10.34 -6.55 -0.96
C LEU A 28 10.37 -6.53 -2.50
N GLY A 29 9.65 -7.45 -3.15
CA GLY A 29 9.65 -7.62 -4.59
C GLY A 29 8.88 -6.54 -5.35
N ALA A 30 7.77 -6.04 -4.81
CA ALA A 30 6.99 -4.99 -5.50
C ALA A 30 7.61 -3.59 -5.36
N GLY A 31 8.53 -3.40 -4.41
CA GLY A 31 9.05 -2.09 -4.05
C GLY A 31 7.94 -1.07 -3.81
N GLY A 32 8.17 0.18 -4.21
CA GLY A 32 7.23 1.29 -4.04
C GLY A 32 6.00 1.26 -4.96
N GLY A 33 5.88 0.31 -5.89
CA GLY A 33 4.76 0.24 -6.84
C GLY A 33 4.82 1.27 -7.98
N LEU A 34 5.98 1.92 -8.18
CA LEU A 34 6.18 2.92 -9.25
C LEU A 34 6.91 2.35 -10.48
N GLN A 35 7.58 1.21 -10.33
CA GLN A 35 8.28 0.51 -11.40
C GLN A 35 7.40 -0.61 -11.95
N PRO A 36 7.00 -0.59 -13.24
CA PRO A 36 6.12 -1.60 -13.82
C PRO A 36 6.66 -3.03 -13.67
N GLY A 37 7.93 -3.28 -13.98
CA GLY A 37 8.53 -4.63 -13.97
C GLY A 37 8.33 -5.41 -12.67
N PRO A 38 8.96 -4.99 -11.56
CA PRO A 38 8.82 -5.68 -10.28
C PRO A 38 7.37 -5.72 -9.76
N THR A 39 6.59 -4.67 -10.03
CA THR A 39 5.19 -4.56 -9.62
C THR A 39 4.30 -5.59 -10.32
N SER A 40 4.36 -5.68 -11.65
CA SER A 40 3.53 -6.60 -12.44
C SER A 40 3.81 -8.06 -12.11
N VAL A 41 5.07 -8.44 -11.86
CA VAL A 41 5.42 -9.81 -11.44
C VAL A 41 4.73 -10.18 -10.14
N VAL A 42 4.75 -9.27 -9.15
CA VAL A 42 4.08 -9.48 -7.87
C VAL A 42 2.56 -9.52 -8.04
N GLU A 43 1.97 -8.62 -8.83
CA GLU A 43 0.54 -8.61 -9.11
C GLU A 43 0.06 -9.91 -9.76
N ILE A 44 0.79 -10.43 -10.75
CA ILE A 44 0.51 -11.73 -11.39
C ILE A 44 0.54 -12.85 -10.35
N ALA A 45 1.58 -12.89 -9.50
CA ALA A 45 1.71 -13.90 -8.46
C ALA A 45 0.55 -13.84 -7.45
N LEU A 46 0.14 -12.63 -7.04
CA LEU A 46 -0.99 -12.42 -6.14
C LEU A 46 -2.31 -12.87 -6.77
N VAL A 47 -2.56 -12.51 -8.04
CA VAL A 47 -3.76 -12.89 -8.79
C VAL A 47 -3.84 -14.42 -8.90
N LEU A 48 -2.77 -15.08 -9.38
CA LEU A 48 -2.71 -16.54 -9.52
C LEU A 48 -2.91 -17.26 -8.19
N ALA A 49 -2.20 -16.86 -7.14
CA ALA A 49 -2.32 -17.47 -5.82
C ALA A 49 -3.73 -17.31 -5.23
N ALA A 50 -4.34 -16.13 -5.40
CA ALA A 50 -5.72 -15.88 -4.98
C ALA A 50 -6.74 -16.72 -5.75
N GLY A 51 -6.59 -16.85 -7.07
CA GLY A 51 -7.44 -17.70 -7.91
C GLY A 51 -7.38 -19.17 -7.51
N ILE A 52 -6.18 -19.68 -7.23
CA ILE A 52 -5.99 -21.03 -6.69
C ILE A 52 -6.71 -21.17 -5.34
N ALA A 53 -6.51 -20.23 -4.41
CA ALA A 53 -7.17 -20.27 -3.11
C ALA A 53 -8.71 -20.25 -3.24
N ALA A 54 -9.25 -19.40 -4.13
CA ALA A 54 -10.68 -19.30 -4.41
C ALA A 54 -11.24 -20.57 -5.04
N ALA A 55 -10.56 -21.15 -6.04
CA ALA A 55 -10.94 -22.41 -6.68
C ALA A 55 -10.97 -23.56 -5.65
N LEU A 56 -9.93 -23.67 -4.81
CA LEU A 56 -9.88 -24.66 -3.74
C LEU A 56 -11.03 -24.46 -2.74
N ALA A 57 -11.36 -23.21 -2.39
CA ALA A 57 -12.48 -22.90 -1.50
C ALA A 57 -13.83 -23.32 -2.09
N LEU A 58 -14.05 -23.09 -3.40
CA LEU A 58 -15.26 -23.52 -4.10
C LEU A 58 -15.42 -25.05 -4.10
N LEU A 59 -14.33 -25.78 -4.34
CA LEU A 59 -14.34 -27.25 -4.31
C LEU A 59 -14.62 -27.78 -2.89
N ALA A 60 -14.01 -27.17 -1.89
CA ALA A 60 -13.99 -27.67 -0.51
C ALA A 60 -15.18 -27.24 0.37
N THR A 61 -15.94 -26.20 -0.01
CA THR A 61 -16.97 -25.59 0.85
C THR A 61 -18.32 -25.44 0.14
N ALA A 62 -19.21 -26.42 0.32
CA ALA A 62 -20.58 -26.34 -0.18
C ALA A 62 -21.62 -26.10 0.90
N GLY A 63 -22.73 -25.49 0.49
CA GLY A 63 -23.87 -25.20 1.36
C GLY A 63 -23.60 -24.09 2.38
N ARG A 64 -22.41 -23.48 2.39
CA ARG A 64 -22.08 -22.36 3.28
C ARG A 64 -22.33 -21.03 2.58
N PRO A 65 -23.05 -20.10 3.21
CA PRO A 65 -23.25 -18.76 2.64
C PRO A 65 -21.91 -18.07 2.40
N LEU A 66 -21.84 -17.30 1.31
CA LEU A 66 -20.68 -16.46 1.00
C LEU A 66 -20.70 -15.21 1.88
N TYR A 67 -20.27 -15.36 3.13
CA TYR A 67 -19.96 -14.21 3.97
C TYR A 67 -18.89 -13.35 3.28
N GLY A 68 -19.05 -12.04 3.37
CA GLY A 68 -18.21 -11.08 2.63
C GLY A 68 -18.53 -10.95 1.15
N GLY A 69 -19.46 -11.74 0.57
CA GLY A 69 -19.78 -11.71 -0.86
C GLY A 69 -20.27 -10.34 -1.35
N GLY A 70 -21.06 -9.62 -0.55
CA GLY A 70 -21.48 -8.25 -0.88
C GLY A 70 -20.31 -7.25 -0.89
N ALA A 71 -19.34 -7.40 0.02
CA ALA A 71 -18.14 -6.58 0.02
C ALA A 71 -17.22 -6.92 -1.16
N LEU A 72 -17.12 -8.21 -1.52
CA LEU A 72 -16.40 -8.67 -2.70
C LEU A 72 -17.02 -8.11 -3.98
N ALA A 73 -18.35 -8.13 -4.11
CA ALA A 73 -19.06 -7.58 -5.26
C ALA A 73 -18.91 -6.05 -5.36
N ALA A 74 -19.00 -5.33 -4.25
CA ALA A 74 -18.78 -3.89 -4.22
C ALA A 74 -17.34 -3.53 -4.64
N PHE A 75 -16.35 -4.26 -4.13
CA PHE A 75 -14.95 -4.05 -4.51
C PHE A 75 -14.69 -4.43 -5.98
N ALA A 76 -15.32 -5.50 -6.47
CA ALA A 76 -15.29 -5.83 -7.90
C ALA A 76 -15.91 -4.72 -8.75
N GLY A 77 -16.99 -4.07 -8.28
CA GLY A 77 -17.56 -2.90 -8.93
C GLY A 77 -16.58 -1.72 -9.03
N LEU A 78 -15.80 -1.46 -7.97
CA LEU A 78 -14.73 -0.45 -8.01
C LEU A 78 -13.62 -0.83 -9.01
N ALA A 79 -13.21 -2.11 -9.05
CA ALA A 79 -12.21 -2.58 -10.02
C ALA A 79 -12.71 -2.47 -11.47
N VAL A 80 -13.98 -2.81 -11.73
CA VAL A 80 -14.62 -2.64 -13.04
C VAL A 80 -14.69 -1.17 -13.43
N LEU A 81 -15.08 -0.28 -12.51
CA LEU A 81 -15.09 1.17 -12.77
C LEU A 81 -13.69 1.70 -13.10
N THR A 82 -12.67 1.21 -12.41
CA THR A 82 -11.26 1.55 -12.68
C THR A 82 -10.87 1.09 -14.10
N GLY A 83 -11.24 -0.14 -14.48
CA GLY A 83 -11.02 -0.67 -15.85
C GLY A 83 -11.78 0.07 -16.93
N LEU A 84 -13.05 0.44 -16.69
CA LEU A 84 -13.83 1.22 -17.64
C LEU A 84 -13.20 2.60 -17.89
N SER A 85 -12.47 3.14 -16.91
CA SER A 85 -11.84 4.46 -17.00
C SER A 85 -10.80 4.60 -18.09
N ILE A 86 -10.24 3.48 -18.57
CA ILE A 86 -9.38 3.44 -19.76
C ILE A 86 -10.01 4.17 -20.95
N THR A 87 -11.34 4.11 -21.11
CA THR A 87 -12.04 4.69 -22.26
C THR A 87 -12.15 6.22 -22.26
N TRP A 88 -11.94 6.87 -21.12
CA TRP A 88 -11.94 8.34 -21.01
C TRP A 88 -10.69 8.91 -20.37
N ALA A 89 -9.74 8.06 -19.99
CA ALA A 89 -8.54 8.47 -19.29
C ALA A 89 -7.68 9.41 -20.14
N VAL A 90 -7.12 10.43 -19.50
CA VAL A 90 -6.12 11.32 -20.13
C VAL A 90 -4.83 10.57 -20.50
N GLN A 91 -4.57 9.44 -19.84
CA GLN A 91 -3.46 8.52 -20.08
C GLN A 91 -3.96 7.07 -19.91
N PRO A 92 -4.49 6.43 -20.99
CA PRO A 92 -5.15 5.13 -20.91
C PRO A 92 -4.27 3.95 -20.45
N ASP A 93 -2.97 3.98 -20.71
CA ASP A 93 -2.01 2.98 -20.25
C ASP A 93 -1.80 3.04 -18.73
N ASP A 94 -1.74 4.22 -18.13
CA ASP A 94 -1.72 4.37 -16.65
C ASP A 94 -3.02 3.85 -16.03
N ALA A 95 -4.17 4.09 -16.68
CA ALA A 95 -5.44 3.52 -16.23
C ALA A 95 -5.46 1.99 -16.29
N TRP A 96 -4.77 1.38 -17.25
CA TRP A 96 -4.56 -0.07 -17.30
C TRP A 96 -3.71 -0.55 -16.12
N LEU A 97 -2.58 0.12 -15.85
CA LEU A 97 -1.74 -0.21 -14.68
C LEU A 97 -2.52 -0.11 -13.36
N GLU A 98 -3.35 0.92 -13.19
CA GLU A 98 -4.19 1.05 -12.00
C GLU A 98 -5.31 0.02 -11.91
N THR A 99 -5.82 -0.42 -13.06
CA THR A 99 -6.78 -1.53 -13.14
C THR A 99 -6.13 -2.83 -12.68
N ASN A 100 -4.92 -3.11 -13.15
CA ASN A 100 -4.12 -4.28 -12.76
C ASN A 100 -3.87 -4.29 -11.25
N ARG A 101 -3.42 -3.16 -10.70
CA ARG A 101 -3.20 -2.97 -9.25
C ARG A 101 -4.47 -3.22 -8.43
N THR A 102 -5.58 -2.63 -8.86
CA THR A 102 -6.88 -2.76 -8.17
C THR A 102 -7.41 -4.20 -8.23
N LEU A 103 -7.21 -4.90 -9.36
CA LEU A 103 -7.56 -6.32 -9.51
C LEU A 103 -6.69 -7.21 -8.61
N ALA A 104 -5.39 -6.94 -8.48
CA ALA A 104 -4.51 -7.67 -7.56
C ALA A 104 -4.95 -7.49 -6.09
N TYR A 105 -5.42 -6.30 -5.72
CA TYR A 105 -5.96 -6.03 -4.38
C TYR A 105 -7.31 -6.72 -4.13
N LEU A 106 -8.19 -6.70 -5.13
CA LEU A 106 -9.43 -7.48 -5.12
C LEU A 106 -9.14 -8.97 -4.96
N ALA A 107 -8.13 -9.48 -5.67
CA ALA A 107 -7.69 -10.87 -5.58
C ALA A 107 -7.18 -11.21 -4.16
N CYS A 108 -6.36 -10.35 -3.55
CA CYS A 108 -5.93 -10.51 -2.15
C CYS A 108 -7.12 -10.53 -1.17
N PHE A 109 -8.11 -9.66 -1.37
CA PHE A 109 -9.34 -9.64 -0.59
C PHE A 109 -10.15 -10.93 -0.76
N ALA A 110 -10.31 -11.40 -2.00
CA ALA A 110 -10.96 -12.67 -2.31
C ALA A 110 -10.20 -13.86 -1.70
N ALA A 111 -8.87 -13.84 -1.71
CA ALA A 111 -8.03 -14.85 -1.07
C ALA A 111 -8.28 -14.88 0.45
N GLY A 112 -8.41 -13.72 1.10
CA GLY A 112 -8.77 -13.65 2.52
C GLY A 112 -10.11 -14.35 2.81
N ILE A 113 -11.13 -14.11 1.97
CA ILE A 113 -12.44 -14.80 2.05
C ILE A 113 -12.29 -16.31 1.80
N ALA A 114 -11.51 -16.70 0.80
CA ALA A 114 -11.30 -18.09 0.45
C ALA A 114 -10.57 -18.88 1.56
N LEU A 115 -9.51 -18.31 2.12
CA LEU A 115 -8.70 -18.94 3.15
C LEU A 115 -9.48 -19.13 4.46
N VAL A 116 -10.28 -18.14 4.89
CA VAL A 116 -11.13 -18.31 6.07
C VAL A 116 -12.23 -19.35 5.85
N ARG A 117 -12.71 -19.55 4.62
CA ARG A 117 -13.63 -20.64 4.28
C ARG A 117 -12.95 -22.00 4.33
N LEU A 118 -11.71 -22.10 3.84
CA LEU A 118 -10.93 -23.34 3.82
C LEU A 118 -10.51 -23.79 5.22
N ALA A 119 -10.05 -22.84 6.04
CA ALA A 119 -9.43 -23.09 7.33
C ALA A 119 -9.78 -22.01 8.37
N PRO A 120 -11.07 -21.90 8.79
CA PRO A 120 -11.55 -20.82 9.67
C PRO A 120 -10.82 -20.74 11.01
N GLY A 121 -10.28 -21.86 11.50
CA GLY A 121 -9.51 -21.92 12.75
C GLY A 121 -8.10 -21.34 12.67
N ARG A 122 -7.58 -21.01 11.47
CA ARG A 122 -6.18 -20.59 11.25
C ARG A 122 -5.97 -19.07 11.32
N TRP A 123 -6.89 -18.35 11.95
CA TRP A 123 -6.80 -16.90 12.10
C TRP A 123 -5.50 -16.47 12.82
N GLY A 124 -4.97 -17.30 13.73
CA GLY A 124 -3.72 -17.04 14.44
C GLY A 124 -2.49 -17.07 13.52
N ALA A 125 -2.52 -17.90 12.48
CA ALA A 125 -1.46 -17.94 11.49
C ALA A 125 -1.42 -16.66 10.66
N LEU A 126 -2.58 -16.10 10.27
CA LEU A 126 -2.65 -14.84 9.55
C LEU A 126 -2.19 -13.65 10.41
N VAL A 127 -2.61 -13.57 11.68
CA VAL A 127 -2.12 -12.51 12.59
C VAL A 127 -0.60 -12.63 12.78
N GLY A 128 -0.09 -13.86 12.97
CA GLY A 128 1.34 -14.12 13.07
C GLY A 128 2.09 -13.73 11.80
N ALA A 129 1.55 -14.07 10.63
CA ALA A 129 2.12 -13.72 9.33
C ALA A 129 2.23 -12.20 9.13
N THR A 130 1.22 -11.42 9.53
CA THR A 130 1.28 -9.95 9.51
C THR A 130 2.43 -9.42 10.37
N VAL A 131 2.61 -9.96 11.58
CA VAL A 131 3.71 -9.56 12.48
C VAL A 131 5.07 -9.93 11.89
N ILE A 132 5.19 -11.15 11.36
CA ILE A 132 6.43 -11.66 10.77
C ILE A 132 6.80 -10.82 9.54
N ALA A 133 5.86 -10.57 8.63
CA ALA A 133 6.10 -9.76 7.43
C ALA A 133 6.53 -8.34 7.79
N ALA A 134 5.79 -7.67 8.69
CA ALA A 134 6.14 -6.34 9.17
C ALA A 134 7.52 -6.32 9.84
N SER A 135 7.86 -7.35 10.62
CA SER A 135 9.15 -7.45 11.29
C SER A 135 10.30 -7.66 10.31
N ILE A 136 10.15 -8.56 9.31
CA ILE A 136 11.17 -8.80 8.28
C ILE A 136 11.46 -7.52 7.51
N VAL A 137 10.42 -6.85 7.01
CA VAL A 137 10.59 -5.59 6.25
C VAL A 137 11.18 -4.49 7.13
N SER A 138 10.75 -4.38 8.39
CA SER A 138 11.31 -3.39 9.32
C SER A 138 12.78 -3.66 9.65
N LEU A 139 13.15 -4.92 9.85
CA LEU A 139 14.54 -5.31 10.08
C LEU A 139 15.40 -5.06 8.85
N TYR A 140 14.91 -5.35 7.65
CA TYR A 140 15.59 -5.02 6.40
C TYR A 140 15.80 -3.50 6.27
N ALA A 141 14.74 -2.71 6.50
CA ALA A 141 14.83 -1.25 6.46
C ALA A 141 15.86 -0.72 7.46
N LEU A 142 15.83 -1.18 8.72
CA LEU A 142 16.84 -0.80 9.71
C LEU A 142 18.25 -1.26 9.31
N ALA A 143 18.38 -2.46 8.74
CA ALA A 143 19.66 -3.00 8.27
C ALA A 143 20.29 -2.12 7.19
N THR A 144 19.51 -1.43 6.34
CA THR A 144 20.08 -0.48 5.36
C THR A 144 20.78 0.71 6.02
N LYS A 145 20.36 1.13 7.22
CA LYS A 145 21.09 2.10 8.04
C LYS A 145 22.24 1.50 8.83
N VAL A 146 22.14 0.23 9.25
CA VAL A 146 23.20 -0.45 10.02
C VAL A 146 24.38 -0.82 9.13
N PHE A 147 24.11 -1.30 7.91
CA PHE A 147 25.09 -1.77 6.94
C PHE A 147 24.93 -1.05 5.58
N PRO A 148 25.04 0.28 5.53
CA PRO A 148 24.75 1.05 4.32
C PRO A 148 25.66 0.66 3.15
N GLY A 149 26.93 0.30 3.40
CA GLY A 149 27.85 -0.09 2.33
C GLY A 149 27.43 -1.35 1.57
N ALA A 150 26.74 -2.29 2.24
CA ALA A 150 26.31 -3.55 1.62
C ALA A 150 24.89 -3.48 1.06
N LEU A 151 24.02 -2.66 1.65
CA LEU A 151 22.58 -2.70 1.39
C LEU A 151 22.03 -1.42 0.75
N ASN A 152 22.67 -0.27 0.95
CA ASN A 152 22.18 1.01 0.41
C ASN A 152 23.30 2.08 0.35
N PRO A 153 24.33 1.89 -0.48
CA PRO A 153 25.52 2.74 -0.49
C PRO A 153 25.27 4.15 -1.04
N GLU A 154 24.25 4.30 -1.88
CA GLU A 154 23.93 5.55 -2.61
C GLU A 154 22.84 6.40 -1.94
N GLU A 155 22.33 6.01 -0.76
CA GLU A 155 21.25 6.75 -0.12
C GLU A 155 21.66 8.17 0.26
N ALA A 156 21.03 9.17 -0.32
CA ALA A 156 21.25 10.57 0.05
C ALA A 156 20.43 10.98 1.31
N GLU A 157 19.32 10.31 1.57
CA GLU A 157 18.34 10.75 2.57
C GLU A 157 18.60 10.22 3.98
N ALA A 158 18.32 11.05 4.99
CA ALA A 158 18.39 10.65 6.39
C ALA A 158 17.32 9.62 6.79
N ARG A 159 16.33 9.35 5.94
CA ARG A 159 15.12 8.59 6.27
C ARG A 159 15.23 7.16 5.78
N LEU A 160 14.59 6.22 6.47
CA LEU A 160 14.42 4.87 5.95
C LEU A 160 13.52 4.88 4.72
N ARG A 161 14.03 4.46 3.55
CA ARG A 161 13.27 4.40 2.27
C ARG A 161 13.10 2.98 1.74
N GLU A 162 14.16 2.20 1.82
CA GLU A 162 14.17 0.79 1.43
C GLU A 162 13.23 -0.06 2.29
N PRO A 163 12.55 -1.08 1.71
CA PRO A 163 12.64 -1.57 0.33
C PRO A 163 11.75 -0.81 -0.67
N PHE A 164 10.93 0.12 -0.20
CA PHE A 164 9.87 0.72 -1.01
C PHE A 164 10.36 1.91 -1.84
N GLY A 165 11.60 2.37 -1.65
CA GLY A 165 12.06 3.69 -2.09
C GLY A 165 11.30 4.86 -1.42
N TYR A 166 10.37 4.58 -0.50
CA TYR A 166 9.43 5.53 0.09
C TYR A 166 9.23 5.32 1.59
N TRP A 167 9.67 6.30 2.36
CA TRP A 167 9.67 6.26 3.83
C TRP A 167 8.30 6.09 4.48
N ASN A 168 7.22 6.62 3.88
CA ASN A 168 5.90 6.52 4.51
C ASN A 168 5.34 5.10 4.34
N ALA A 169 5.71 4.40 3.26
CA ALA A 169 5.41 2.98 3.09
C ALA A 169 6.18 2.09 4.08
N VAL A 170 7.46 2.41 4.35
CA VAL A 170 8.25 1.72 5.39
C VAL A 170 7.58 1.88 6.75
N GLY A 171 7.24 3.12 7.13
CA GLY A 171 6.54 3.41 8.38
C GLY A 171 5.17 2.72 8.45
N LEU A 172 4.41 2.69 7.36
CA LEU A 172 3.13 1.99 7.30
C LEU A 172 3.29 0.48 7.50
N MET A 173 4.24 -0.17 6.81
CA MET A 173 4.47 -1.61 6.96
C MET A 173 4.78 -1.97 8.42
N ALA A 174 5.60 -1.16 9.10
CA ALA A 174 5.85 -1.31 10.52
C ALA A 174 4.56 -1.12 11.36
N ALA A 175 3.75 -0.11 11.04
CA ALA A 175 2.47 0.15 11.70
C ALA A 175 1.46 -1.02 11.55
N LEU A 176 1.42 -1.70 10.39
CA LEU A 176 0.55 -2.86 10.17
C LEU A 176 0.90 -4.04 11.10
N GLY A 177 2.15 -4.16 11.54
CA GLY A 177 2.59 -5.17 12.50
C GLY A 177 2.13 -4.91 13.94
N VAL A 178 1.87 -3.65 14.31
CA VAL A 178 1.58 -3.24 15.69
C VAL A 178 0.33 -3.92 16.25
N PRO A 179 -0.85 -3.95 15.59
CA PRO A 179 -2.03 -4.63 16.11
C PRO A 179 -1.80 -6.12 16.38
N GLY A 180 -1.05 -6.79 15.49
CA GLY A 180 -0.67 -8.19 15.66
C GLY A 180 0.28 -8.40 16.84
N ALA A 181 1.22 -7.48 17.08
CA ALA A 181 2.11 -7.53 18.24
C ALA A 181 1.36 -7.23 19.56
N LEU A 182 0.37 -6.32 19.55
CA LEU A 182 -0.52 -6.09 20.71
C LEU A 182 -1.36 -7.32 21.03
N TRP A 183 -1.84 -8.04 20.01
CA TRP A 183 -2.48 -9.35 20.16
C TRP A 183 -1.52 -10.38 20.75
N LEU A 184 -0.29 -10.40 20.25
CA LEU A 184 0.78 -11.29 20.67
C LEU A 184 1.08 -11.14 22.17
N ALA A 185 1.07 -9.91 22.68
CA ALA A 185 1.22 -9.59 24.10
C ALA A 185 -0.02 -9.93 24.95
N ALA A 186 -1.22 -9.75 24.39
CA ALA A 186 -2.47 -10.02 25.08
C ALA A 186 -2.80 -11.51 25.23
N ARG A 187 -2.20 -12.38 24.40
CA ARG A 187 -2.58 -13.78 24.31
C ARG A 187 -2.48 -14.50 25.66
N ARG A 188 -3.45 -15.37 25.92
CA ARG A 188 -3.52 -16.22 27.12
C ARG A 188 -3.25 -17.70 26.84
N ALA A 189 -3.21 -18.08 25.56
CA ALA A 189 -2.99 -19.44 25.11
C ALA A 189 -1.64 -19.52 24.39
N GLY A 190 -1.00 -20.70 24.47
CA GLY A 190 0.35 -20.95 23.94
C GLY A 190 1.45 -20.70 24.98
N HIS A 191 2.70 -20.92 24.58
CA HIS A 191 3.86 -20.75 25.45
C HIS A 191 4.06 -19.28 25.83
N ALA A 192 4.38 -19.00 27.10
CA ALA A 192 4.56 -17.62 27.57
C ALA A 192 5.74 -16.89 26.91
N ALA A 193 6.83 -17.61 26.57
CA ALA A 193 8.00 -17.08 25.86
C ALA A 193 7.64 -16.48 24.49
N VAL A 194 6.84 -17.21 23.71
CA VAL A 194 5.74 -16.70 22.87
C VAL A 194 5.43 -15.20 22.97
N GLY A 195 4.63 -14.89 23.99
CA GLY A 195 4.11 -13.55 24.24
C GLY A 195 5.20 -12.53 24.60
N ALA A 196 6.31 -12.97 25.19
CA ALA A 196 7.42 -12.08 25.52
C ALA A 196 8.09 -11.47 24.26
N LEU A 197 8.09 -12.18 23.13
CA LEU A 197 8.58 -11.65 21.85
C LEU A 197 7.81 -10.43 21.35
N ALA A 198 6.60 -10.16 21.86
CA ALA A 198 5.84 -8.97 21.50
C ALA A 198 6.57 -7.67 21.88
N TYR A 199 7.35 -7.69 22.96
CA TYR A 199 8.07 -6.52 23.47
C TYR A 199 9.18 -6.06 22.51
N PRO A 200 10.17 -6.91 22.14
CA PRO A 200 11.20 -6.52 21.18
C PRO A 200 10.61 -6.25 19.79
N VAL A 201 9.59 -6.99 19.35
CA VAL A 201 8.90 -6.71 18.08
C VAL A 201 8.32 -5.29 18.08
N LEU A 202 7.59 -4.89 19.13
CA LEU A 202 7.07 -3.52 19.23
C LEU A 202 8.20 -2.48 19.24
N GLY A 203 9.31 -2.76 19.92
CA GLY A 203 10.50 -1.89 19.89
C GLY A 203 11.03 -1.68 18.47
N ILE A 204 11.22 -2.76 17.71
CA ILE A 204 11.70 -2.70 16.32
C ILE A 204 10.73 -1.97 15.39
N LEU A 205 9.43 -2.31 15.45
CA LEU A 205 8.41 -1.67 14.62
C LEU A 205 8.31 -0.17 14.90
N LEU A 206 8.28 0.23 16.18
CA LEU A 206 8.18 1.64 16.56
C LEU A 206 9.47 2.40 16.24
N THR A 207 10.65 1.79 16.40
CA THR A 207 11.93 2.41 15.98
C THR A 207 11.93 2.65 14.47
N THR A 208 11.43 1.70 13.69
CA THR A 208 11.31 1.83 12.23
C THR A 208 10.40 2.99 11.84
N ILE A 209 9.25 3.15 12.51
CA ILE A 209 8.34 4.28 12.29
C ILE A 209 9.04 5.62 12.58
N LEU A 210 9.76 5.69 13.70
CA LEU A 210 10.49 6.89 14.11
C LEU A 210 11.62 7.23 13.13
N LEU A 211 12.44 6.27 12.70
CA LEU A 211 13.54 6.50 11.76
C LEU A 211 13.07 6.69 10.29
N ALA A 212 11.83 6.37 9.97
CA ALA A 212 11.19 6.72 8.70
C ALA A 212 10.68 8.19 8.68
N TYR A 213 10.66 8.89 9.82
CA TYR A 213 10.02 10.20 10.01
C TYR A 213 8.56 10.24 9.50
N SER A 214 7.82 9.13 9.59
CA SER A 214 6.45 9.02 9.05
C SER A 214 5.40 9.47 10.07
N ARG A 215 4.98 10.73 9.98
CA ARG A 215 3.83 11.27 10.74
C ARG A 215 2.53 10.50 10.47
N GLY A 216 2.34 10.06 9.22
CA GLY A 216 1.17 9.26 8.82
C GLY A 216 1.12 7.92 9.54
N ALA A 217 2.27 7.24 9.69
CA ALA A 217 2.37 5.98 10.42
C ALA A 217 2.15 6.16 11.93
N LEU A 218 2.66 7.25 12.53
CA LEU A 218 2.38 7.57 13.93
C LEU A 218 0.88 7.79 14.17
N LEU A 219 0.21 8.56 13.30
CA LEU A 219 -1.23 8.75 13.35
C LEU A 219 -1.99 7.42 13.22
N ALA A 220 -1.58 6.58 12.26
CA ALA A 220 -2.20 5.29 12.03
C ALA A 220 -2.03 4.34 13.23
N VAL A 221 -0.85 4.28 13.86
CA VAL A 221 -0.62 3.53 15.10
C VAL A 221 -1.46 4.07 16.25
N ALA A 222 -1.56 5.40 16.41
CA ALA A 222 -2.37 6.00 17.47
C ALA A 222 -3.85 5.64 17.32
N VAL A 223 -4.42 5.78 16.12
CA VAL A 223 -5.82 5.38 15.85
C VAL A 223 -6.00 3.86 16.02
N GLY A 224 -5.07 3.05 15.52
CA GLY A 224 -5.08 1.60 15.71
C GLY A 224 -5.05 1.19 17.19
N ALA A 225 -4.23 1.86 18.01
CA ALA A 225 -4.18 1.66 19.45
C ALA A 225 -5.50 2.06 20.12
N ILE A 226 -6.09 3.20 19.75
CA ILE A 226 -7.41 3.63 20.26
C ILE A 226 -8.47 2.56 19.94
N VAL A 227 -8.53 2.06 18.71
CA VAL A 227 -9.46 0.98 18.31
C VAL A 227 -9.21 -0.28 19.12
N TRP A 228 -7.94 -0.72 19.21
CA TRP A 228 -7.55 -1.91 19.96
C TRP A 228 -7.97 -1.82 21.43
N PHE A 229 -7.58 -0.76 22.14
CA PHE A 229 -7.87 -0.60 23.55
C PHE A 229 -9.35 -0.32 23.82
N SER A 230 -10.08 0.30 22.89
CA SER A 230 -11.52 0.50 23.03
C SER A 230 -12.29 -0.82 22.95
N VAL A 231 -11.90 -1.69 22.01
CA VAL A 231 -12.64 -2.90 21.67
C VAL A 231 -12.19 -4.11 22.51
N VAL A 232 -10.89 -4.29 22.72
CA VAL A 232 -10.32 -5.49 23.35
C VAL A 232 -10.24 -5.32 24.88
N PRO A 233 -10.81 -6.23 25.70
CA PRO A 233 -10.81 -6.12 27.15
C PRO A 233 -9.47 -6.49 27.82
N LEU A 234 -8.50 -7.02 27.07
CA LEU A 234 -7.19 -7.49 27.55
C LEU A 234 -6.13 -6.37 27.59
N ARG A 235 -6.55 -5.19 28.07
CA ARG A 235 -5.82 -3.93 27.89
C ARG A 235 -4.46 -3.87 28.57
N LEU A 236 -4.35 -4.38 29.80
CA LEU A 236 -3.16 -4.14 30.63
C LEU A 236 -1.88 -4.78 30.06
N ARG A 237 -1.97 -5.97 29.46
CA ARG A 237 -0.79 -6.65 28.87
C ARG A 237 -0.33 -5.97 27.59
N SER A 238 -1.27 -5.62 26.71
CA SER A 238 -0.95 -4.87 25.49
C SER A 238 -0.41 -3.48 25.82
N ALA A 239 -0.94 -2.82 26.85
CA ALA A 239 -0.47 -1.51 27.30
C ALA A 239 0.96 -1.58 27.85
N ALA A 240 1.27 -2.58 28.69
CA ALA A 240 2.63 -2.78 29.19
C ALA A 240 3.63 -3.05 28.07
N ALA A 241 3.28 -3.91 27.11
CA ALA A 241 4.13 -4.21 25.96
C ALA A 241 4.32 -3.00 25.05
N LEU A 242 3.26 -2.24 24.77
CA LEU A 242 3.32 -1.02 23.98
C LEU A 242 4.16 0.05 24.66
N ALA A 243 3.97 0.28 25.97
CA ALA A 243 4.72 1.27 26.72
C ALA A 243 6.21 0.92 26.79
N ALA A 244 6.55 -0.33 27.07
CA ALA A 244 7.93 -0.79 27.08
C ALA A 244 8.59 -0.68 25.70
N GLY A 245 7.91 -1.17 24.65
CA GLY A 245 8.39 -1.08 23.27
C GLY A 245 8.56 0.37 22.81
N ALA A 246 7.61 1.25 23.14
CA ALA A 246 7.69 2.68 22.82
C ALA A 246 8.84 3.36 23.55
N LEU A 247 9.06 3.06 24.84
CA LEU A 247 10.20 3.61 25.59
C LEU A 247 11.53 3.17 24.96
N GLY A 248 11.68 1.89 24.64
CA GLY A 248 12.88 1.38 23.96
C GLY A 248 13.11 2.08 22.63
N ALA A 249 12.07 2.18 21.79
CA ALA A 249 12.15 2.84 20.50
C ALA A 249 12.49 4.33 20.60
N ILE A 250 11.90 5.06 21.56
CA ILE A 250 12.18 6.46 21.81
C ILE A 250 13.63 6.65 22.23
N LEU A 251 14.17 5.83 23.12
CA LEU A 251 15.57 5.94 23.57
C LEU A 251 16.54 5.71 22.41
N VAL A 252 16.31 4.69 21.58
CA VAL A 252 17.13 4.43 20.38
C VAL A 252 17.00 5.57 19.36
N ALA A 253 15.78 6.06 19.13
CA ALA A 253 15.54 7.16 18.20
C ALA A 253 16.20 8.47 18.68
N LEU A 254 16.10 8.82 19.97
CA LEU A 254 16.76 10.00 20.54
C LEU A 254 18.27 9.93 20.36
N TRP A 255 18.88 8.76 20.61
CA TRP A 255 20.30 8.57 20.33
C TRP A 255 20.61 8.76 18.84
N ALA A 256 19.83 8.12 17.95
CA ALA A 256 20.05 8.20 16.50
C ALA A 256 19.86 9.63 15.96
N PHE A 257 18.90 10.39 16.51
CA PHE A 257 18.62 11.77 16.11
C PHE A 257 19.72 12.73 16.54
N GLY A 258 20.39 12.43 17.66
CA GLY A 258 21.57 13.16 18.12
C GLY A 258 22.84 12.91 17.28
N GLN A 259 22.82 11.97 16.33
CA GLN A 259 23.95 11.66 15.46
C GLN A 259 23.73 12.27 14.08
N GLU A 260 24.46 13.33 13.72
CA GLU A 260 24.41 13.95 12.39
C GLU A 260 24.71 12.94 11.27
N ALA A 261 25.61 11.99 11.54
CA ALA A 261 25.93 10.87 10.66
C ALA A 261 24.72 9.99 10.27
N LEU A 262 23.64 9.98 11.07
CA LEU A 262 22.43 9.20 10.83
C LEU A 262 21.20 10.04 10.51
N SER A 263 21.19 11.31 10.94
CA SER A 263 20.05 12.23 10.84
C SER A 263 20.22 13.34 9.80
N GLY A 264 21.45 13.55 9.30
CA GLY A 264 21.78 14.48 8.23
C GLY A 264 21.64 13.87 6.83
N ARG A 265 21.52 14.74 5.83
CA ARG A 265 21.54 14.39 4.40
C ARG A 265 22.97 14.30 3.88
N ASP A 266 23.14 13.57 2.78
CA ASP A 266 24.37 13.51 1.98
C ASP A 266 25.64 13.17 2.79
N GLN A 267 25.47 12.40 3.88
CA GLN A 267 26.56 12.02 4.76
C GLN A 267 27.49 11.02 4.06
N PRO A 268 28.83 11.19 4.12
CA PRO A 268 29.78 10.27 3.50
C PRO A 268 29.59 8.82 3.98
N LEU A 269 29.73 7.86 3.06
CA LEU A 269 29.49 6.44 3.35
C LEU A 269 30.25 5.91 4.57
N PRO A 270 31.56 6.19 4.77
CA PRO A 270 32.28 5.71 5.95
C PRO A 270 31.71 6.24 7.28
N VAL A 271 31.24 7.49 7.29
CA VAL A 271 30.70 8.18 8.47
C VAL A 271 29.37 7.55 8.90
N ARG A 272 28.45 7.40 7.95
CA ARG A 272 27.16 6.73 8.22
C ARG A 272 27.33 5.25 8.56
N ALA A 273 28.32 4.55 7.99
CA ALA A 273 28.57 3.14 8.28
C ALA A 273 29.04 2.95 9.73
N ALA A 274 29.96 3.79 10.20
CA ALA A 274 30.42 3.77 11.59
C ALA A 274 29.27 4.01 12.58
N ALA A 275 28.47 5.06 12.36
CA ALA A 275 27.31 5.34 13.19
C ALA A 275 26.21 4.27 13.06
N GLY A 276 26.05 3.69 11.87
CA GLY A 276 25.12 2.60 11.56
C GLY A 276 25.41 1.34 12.37
N HIS A 277 26.67 0.93 12.50
CA HIS A 277 27.04 -0.19 13.36
C HIS A 277 26.70 0.08 14.84
N GLY A 278 26.89 1.32 15.31
CA GLY A 278 26.46 1.75 16.64
C GLY A 278 24.93 1.64 16.83
N LEU A 279 24.15 2.05 15.83
CA LEU A 279 22.70 1.84 15.81
C LEU A 279 22.35 0.36 15.89
N GLY A 280 23.05 -0.49 15.13
CA GLY A 280 22.86 -1.95 15.14
C GLY A 280 23.05 -2.55 16.54
N LEU A 281 24.11 -2.16 17.24
CA LEU A 281 24.35 -2.60 18.62
C LEU A 281 23.22 -2.18 19.55
N LEU A 282 22.76 -0.92 19.47
CA LEU A 282 21.66 -0.42 20.28
C LEU A 282 20.35 -1.13 20.00
N LEU A 283 20.05 -1.47 18.76
CA LEU A 283 18.87 -2.26 18.39
C LEU A 283 18.92 -3.67 19.00
N VAL A 284 20.08 -4.31 19.01
CA VAL A 284 20.28 -5.62 19.67
C VAL A 284 20.10 -5.49 21.18
N VAL A 285 20.75 -4.52 21.82
CA VAL A 285 20.64 -4.27 23.27
C VAL A 285 19.19 -3.99 23.66
N MET A 286 18.52 -3.09 22.94
CA MET A 286 17.09 -2.79 23.12
C MET A 286 16.25 -4.07 23.03
N SER A 287 16.47 -4.89 22.00
CA SER A 287 15.70 -6.12 21.78
C SER A 287 15.89 -7.14 22.90
N VAL A 288 17.13 -7.32 23.39
CA VAL A 288 17.44 -8.22 24.51
C VAL A 288 16.79 -7.71 25.80
N LEU A 289 16.91 -6.42 26.12
CA LEU A 289 16.30 -5.82 27.31
C LEU A 289 14.78 -5.92 27.28
N LEU A 290 14.16 -5.62 26.15
CA LEU A 290 12.70 -5.74 25.96
C LEU A 290 12.24 -7.19 26.08
N LEU A 291 13.02 -8.16 25.60
CA LEU A 291 12.71 -9.58 25.79
C LEU A 291 12.77 -9.96 27.28
N VAL A 292 13.79 -9.51 28.01
CA VAL A 292 13.91 -9.74 29.47
C VAL A 292 12.73 -9.13 30.22
N VAL A 293 12.35 -7.89 29.89
CA VAL A 293 11.16 -7.22 30.46
C VAL A 293 9.89 -8.02 30.15
N GLY A 294 9.72 -8.50 28.92
CA GLY A 294 8.57 -9.32 28.53
C GLY A 294 8.50 -10.65 29.28
N LEU A 295 9.64 -11.33 29.46
CA LEU A 295 9.74 -12.57 30.24
C LEU A 295 9.45 -12.32 31.72
N ALA A 296 10.02 -11.26 32.31
CA ALA A 296 9.79 -10.87 33.70
C ALA A 296 8.31 -10.51 33.95
N ALA A 297 7.69 -9.73 33.06
CA ALA A 297 6.27 -9.39 33.13
C ALA A 297 5.38 -10.64 33.02
N GLY A 298 5.75 -11.58 32.13
CA GLY A 298 5.06 -12.87 31.99
C GLY A 298 5.14 -13.71 33.26
N PHE A 299 6.32 -13.83 33.85
CA PHE A 299 6.56 -14.60 35.07
C PHE A 299 5.90 -13.97 36.30
N ALA A 300 5.99 -12.65 36.46
CA ALA A 300 5.32 -11.91 37.52
C ALA A 300 3.79 -12.10 37.44
N ALA A 301 3.21 -12.02 36.25
CA ALA A 301 1.78 -12.24 36.02
C ALA A 301 1.35 -13.70 36.28
N ALA A 302 2.26 -14.68 36.08
CA ALA A 302 2.01 -16.09 36.40
C ALA A 302 2.06 -16.35 37.92
N ARG A 303 2.97 -15.70 38.65
CA ARG A 303 3.12 -15.84 40.11
C ARG A 303 2.07 -15.08 40.91
N ARG A 304 1.72 -13.86 40.49
CA ARG A 304 0.78 -12.98 41.19
C ARG A 304 -0.14 -12.31 40.18
N ALA A 305 -1.23 -12.99 39.83
CA ALA A 305 -2.23 -12.41 38.97
C ALA A 305 -2.92 -11.21 39.67
N PRO A 306 -3.01 -10.03 39.02
CA PRO A 306 -3.73 -8.89 39.59
C PRO A 306 -5.18 -9.26 39.90
N ARG A 307 -5.68 -8.79 41.05
CA ARG A 307 -7.08 -8.99 41.46
C ARG A 307 -8.02 -8.47 40.36
N ALA A 308 -9.16 -9.13 40.18
CA ALA A 308 -10.11 -8.81 39.11
C ALA A 308 -10.60 -7.35 39.17
N HIS A 309 -10.76 -6.79 40.37
CA HIS A 309 -11.13 -5.40 40.59
C HIS A 309 -10.05 -4.41 40.14
N ALA A 310 -8.80 -4.60 40.58
CA ALA A 310 -7.66 -3.77 40.16
C ALA A 310 -7.44 -3.80 38.64
N ARG A 311 -7.63 -4.96 38.00
CA ARG A 311 -7.57 -5.08 36.53
C ARG A 311 -8.67 -4.29 35.82
N ARG A 312 -9.89 -4.27 36.37
CA ARG A 312 -11.01 -3.48 35.83
C ARG A 312 -10.73 -1.98 36.01
N GLN A 313 -10.30 -1.56 37.20
CA GLN A 313 -9.93 -0.17 37.46
C GLN A 313 -8.81 0.30 36.53
N ALA A 314 -7.72 -0.45 36.40
CA ALA A 314 -6.62 -0.11 35.49
C ALA A 314 -7.08 -0.09 34.01
N GLY A 315 -7.94 -1.01 33.60
CA GLY A 315 -8.50 -1.04 32.25
C GLY A 315 -9.47 0.10 31.96
N THR A 316 -10.23 0.55 32.96
CA THR A 316 -11.08 1.74 32.89
C THR A 316 -10.23 2.99 32.88
N ALA A 317 -9.26 3.12 33.79
CA ALA A 317 -8.32 4.23 33.84
C ALA A 317 -7.57 4.40 32.51
N LEU A 318 -7.11 3.31 31.88
CA LEU A 318 -6.49 3.38 30.56
C LEU A 318 -7.44 3.96 29.51
N VAL A 319 -8.70 3.53 29.47
CA VAL A 319 -9.66 4.09 28.50
C VAL A 319 -10.03 5.52 28.83
N VAL A 320 -10.14 5.88 30.11
CA VAL A 320 -10.33 7.26 30.54
C VAL A 320 -9.14 8.11 30.08
N VAL A 321 -7.89 7.68 30.31
CA VAL A 321 -6.70 8.37 29.81
C VAL A 321 -6.72 8.50 28.29
N LEU A 322 -7.01 7.43 27.55
CA LEU A 322 -7.13 7.47 26.09
C LEU A 322 -8.23 8.41 25.61
N ALA A 323 -9.35 8.51 26.33
CA ALA A 323 -10.44 9.45 26.04
C ALA A 323 -10.11 10.89 26.45
N LEU A 324 -9.28 11.06 27.49
CA LEU A 324 -8.79 12.36 27.95
C LEU A 324 -7.66 12.90 27.08
N LEU A 325 -6.90 12.07 26.37
CA LEU A 325 -5.83 12.55 25.46
C LEU A 325 -6.35 13.55 24.41
N PRO A 326 -7.44 13.27 23.66
CA PRO A 326 -8.08 14.26 22.81
C PRO A 326 -8.51 15.52 23.56
N LEU A 327 -9.06 15.36 24.77
CA LEU A 327 -9.54 16.48 25.58
C LEU A 327 -8.40 17.37 26.11
N ALA A 328 -7.29 16.76 26.50
CA ALA A 328 -6.06 17.44 26.90
C ALA A 328 -5.41 18.15 25.71
N GLY A 329 -5.46 17.55 24.51
CA GLY A 329 -5.08 18.24 23.27
C GLY A 329 -5.95 19.46 23.00
N ILE A 330 -7.27 19.33 23.11
CA ILE A 330 -8.22 20.46 22.98
C ILE A 330 -7.93 21.53 24.04
N LEU A 331 -7.68 21.13 25.29
CA LEU A 331 -7.36 22.06 26.37
C LEU A 331 -6.01 22.76 26.15
N ALA A 332 -4.98 22.05 25.70
CA ALA A 332 -3.68 22.64 25.36
C ALA A 332 -3.81 23.64 24.20
N LEU A 333 -4.61 23.31 23.18
CA LEU A 333 -4.95 24.25 22.10
C LEU A 333 -5.75 25.44 22.64
N ALA A 334 -6.68 25.23 23.59
CA ALA A 334 -7.46 26.28 24.22
C ALA A 334 -6.63 27.22 25.09
N LEU A 335 -5.62 26.69 25.78
CA LEU A 335 -4.70 27.43 26.65
C LEU A 335 -3.51 28.04 25.88
N SER A 336 -3.38 27.77 24.58
CA SER A 336 -2.36 28.41 23.76
C SER A 336 -2.58 29.92 23.68
N ASP A 337 -1.52 30.69 23.40
CA ASP A 337 -1.57 32.16 23.24
C ASP A 337 -2.58 32.63 22.18
N ARG A 338 -3.02 31.71 21.29
CA ARG A 338 -3.97 31.96 20.20
C ARG A 338 -5.40 31.52 20.54
N GLY A 339 -5.61 30.88 21.68
CA GLY A 339 -6.85 30.21 22.05
C GLY A 339 -7.21 29.03 21.14
N LEU A 340 -8.31 28.34 21.46
CA LEU A 340 -8.73 27.14 20.71
C LEU A 340 -9.05 27.47 19.25
N GLY A 341 -9.84 28.53 19.03
CA GLY A 341 -10.25 28.95 17.69
C GLY A 341 -9.07 29.41 16.82
N GLY A 342 -8.15 30.19 17.39
CA GLY A 342 -6.96 30.68 16.68
C GLY A 342 -5.97 29.55 16.37
N SER A 343 -5.75 28.63 17.32
CA SER A 343 -4.88 27.46 17.09
C SER A 343 -5.48 26.45 16.11
N LEU A 344 -6.79 26.23 16.14
CA LEU A 344 -7.47 25.40 15.12
C LEU A 344 -7.44 26.07 13.74
N SER A 345 -7.71 27.37 13.66
CA SER A 345 -7.66 28.13 12.41
C SER A 345 -6.26 28.14 11.81
N GLN A 346 -5.22 28.31 12.62
CA GLN A 346 -3.83 28.24 12.19
C GLN A 346 -3.42 26.82 11.81
N GLY A 347 -3.76 25.81 12.62
CA GLY A 347 -3.48 24.41 12.28
C GLY A 347 -4.14 24.02 10.97
N TRP A 348 -5.39 24.45 10.77
CA TRP A 348 -6.12 24.30 9.52
C TRP A 348 -5.39 25.03 8.39
N SER A 349 -5.06 26.31 8.54
CA SER A 349 -4.35 27.06 7.49
C SER A 349 -3.01 26.41 7.15
N GLN A 350 -2.21 25.96 8.11
CA GLN A 350 -0.94 25.27 7.86
C GLN A 350 -1.11 23.89 7.18
N LEU A 351 -2.24 23.21 7.43
CA LEU A 351 -2.56 21.92 6.81
C LEU A 351 -3.25 22.06 5.44
N THR A 352 -3.87 23.20 5.16
CA THR A 352 -4.61 23.45 3.91
C THR A 352 -3.96 24.47 2.99
N ASP A 353 -2.96 25.22 3.45
CA ASP A 353 -2.25 26.21 2.64
C ASP A 353 -1.41 25.52 1.55
N PRO A 354 -1.78 25.66 0.27
CA PRO A 354 -1.02 25.09 -0.84
C PRO A 354 0.39 25.67 -0.98
N ARG A 355 0.66 26.83 -0.36
CA ARG A 355 1.94 27.54 -0.44
C ARG A 355 2.87 27.24 0.74
N ALA A 356 2.44 26.42 1.70
CA ALA A 356 3.27 26.06 2.85
C ALA A 356 4.58 25.37 2.43
N SER A 357 5.70 25.76 3.04
CA SER A 357 7.01 25.16 2.79
C SER A 357 7.10 23.73 3.34
N THR A 358 7.79 22.86 2.62
CA THR A 358 8.08 21.49 3.07
C THR A 358 9.03 21.53 4.27
N PRO A 359 8.70 20.85 5.38
CA PRO A 359 9.70 20.64 6.43
C PRO A 359 10.92 19.87 5.87
N ALA A 360 12.11 20.15 6.38
CA ALA A 360 13.33 19.40 6.04
C ALA A 360 13.17 17.90 6.35
N ASN A 361 13.97 17.05 5.70
CA ASN A 361 14.02 15.61 5.97
C ASN A 361 14.90 15.30 7.21
N GLU A 362 14.62 16.00 8.31
CA GLU A 362 15.34 15.92 9.58
C GLU A 362 14.41 15.47 10.71
N PRO A 363 14.93 15.04 11.87
CA PRO A 363 14.11 14.59 13.00
C PRO A 363 13.00 15.56 13.43
N GLY A 364 13.26 16.87 13.36
CA GLY A 364 12.29 17.92 13.70
C GLY A 364 10.99 17.89 12.87
N ARG A 365 10.97 17.15 11.75
CA ARG A 365 9.77 16.91 10.95
C ARG A 365 8.65 16.22 11.72
N LEU A 366 8.96 15.36 12.68
CA LEU A 366 7.96 14.59 13.43
C LEU A 366 7.00 15.49 14.22
N THR A 367 7.46 16.69 14.60
CA THR A 367 6.69 17.70 15.34
C THR A 367 6.21 18.86 14.47
N ALA A 368 6.56 18.89 13.18
CA ALA A 368 6.12 19.93 12.26
C ALA A 368 4.63 19.78 11.91
N VAL A 369 3.93 20.90 11.68
CA VAL A 369 2.49 20.93 11.34
C VAL A 369 2.25 21.09 9.83
N GLY A 370 3.13 21.75 9.10
CA GLY A 370 3.01 21.98 7.65
C GLY A 370 3.19 20.73 6.78
N SER A 371 2.57 20.73 5.60
CA SER A 371 2.64 19.62 4.63
C SER A 371 2.41 20.08 3.19
N VAL A 372 3.30 19.68 2.27
CA VAL A 372 3.11 19.89 0.82
C VAL A 372 1.83 19.23 0.29
N ARG A 373 1.32 18.21 0.99
CA ARG A 373 0.11 17.47 0.60
C ARG A 373 -1.11 18.39 0.44
N ALA A 374 -1.19 19.49 1.20
CA ALA A 374 -2.23 20.50 1.05
C ALA A 374 -2.34 21.01 -0.40
N ARG A 375 -1.19 21.21 -1.04
CA ARG A 375 -1.07 21.63 -2.43
C ARG A 375 -1.64 20.58 -3.36
N TYR A 376 -1.23 19.32 -3.18
CA TYR A 376 -1.65 18.21 -4.01
C TYR A 376 -3.16 17.94 -3.87
N TYR A 377 -3.71 18.07 -2.67
CA TYR A 377 -5.15 17.98 -2.41
C TYR A 377 -5.92 19.10 -3.12
N ASN A 378 -5.43 20.33 -3.03
CA ASN A 378 -6.04 21.47 -3.72
C ASN A 378 -6.00 21.30 -5.25
N GLU A 379 -4.90 20.82 -5.80
CA GLU A 379 -4.77 20.52 -7.24
C GLU A 379 -5.72 19.39 -7.65
N ALA A 380 -5.81 18.31 -6.86
CA ALA A 380 -6.77 17.23 -7.10
C ALA A 380 -8.22 17.72 -7.07
N LEU A 381 -8.56 18.64 -6.16
CA LEU A 381 -9.88 19.26 -6.10
C LEU A 381 -10.17 20.17 -7.29
N LYS A 382 -9.16 20.83 -7.88
CA LYS A 382 -9.34 21.57 -9.14
C LYS A 382 -9.67 20.62 -10.28
N LEU A 383 -8.90 19.54 -10.44
CA LEU A 383 -9.18 18.51 -11.45
C LEU A 383 -10.57 17.88 -11.26
N PHE A 384 -10.97 17.61 -10.01
CA PHE A 384 -12.31 17.13 -9.70
C PHE A 384 -13.42 18.12 -10.09
N ARG A 385 -13.20 19.43 -9.94
CA ARG A 385 -14.18 20.45 -10.37
C ARG A 385 -14.31 20.50 -11.88
N ASP A 386 -13.24 20.23 -12.61
CA ASP A 386 -13.25 20.20 -14.08
C ASP A 386 -13.93 18.92 -14.62
N ALA A 387 -13.81 17.79 -13.91
CA ALA A 387 -14.40 16.50 -14.29
C ALA A 387 -15.13 15.79 -13.11
N PRO A 388 -16.25 16.33 -12.60
CA PRO A 388 -16.83 15.88 -11.33
C PRO A 388 -17.47 14.50 -11.36
N ALA A 389 -18.03 14.07 -12.50
CA ALA A 389 -18.75 12.80 -12.58
C ALA A 389 -17.80 11.60 -12.60
N LEU A 390 -16.83 11.61 -13.52
CA LEU A 390 -15.98 10.47 -13.85
C LEU A 390 -14.47 10.72 -13.64
N GLY A 391 -14.06 11.93 -13.27
CA GLY A 391 -12.66 12.30 -13.14
C GLY A 391 -11.91 12.28 -14.47
N VAL A 392 -10.58 12.37 -14.40
CA VAL A 392 -9.67 12.36 -15.56
C VAL A 392 -9.25 10.95 -16.00
N GLY A 393 -9.78 9.90 -15.37
CA GLY A 393 -9.38 8.50 -15.53
C GLY A 393 -8.41 8.04 -14.45
N ALA A 394 -8.42 6.73 -14.15
CA ALA A 394 -7.52 6.15 -13.15
C ALA A 394 -6.06 6.41 -13.49
N GLY A 395 -5.26 6.85 -12.51
CA GLY A 395 -3.84 7.18 -12.73
C GLY A 395 -3.60 8.53 -13.43
N GLY A 396 -4.65 9.19 -13.94
CA GLY A 396 -4.53 10.41 -14.73
C GLY A 396 -4.14 11.67 -13.95
N TYR A 397 -4.11 11.64 -12.61
CA TYR A 397 -3.68 12.78 -11.79
C TYR A 397 -2.32 13.35 -12.24
N ALA A 398 -1.31 12.50 -12.46
CA ALA A 398 0.04 12.93 -12.83
C ALA A 398 0.05 13.68 -14.18
N THR A 399 -0.71 13.18 -15.15
CA THR A 399 -0.83 13.73 -16.51
C THR A 399 -1.66 15.01 -16.55
N ALA A 400 -2.70 15.12 -15.71
CA ALA A 400 -3.60 16.26 -15.70
C ALA A 400 -3.14 17.39 -14.76
N ARG A 401 -2.38 17.08 -13.71
CA ARG A 401 -1.86 18.03 -12.73
C ARG A 401 -1.10 19.22 -13.35
N PRO A 402 -0.27 19.06 -14.40
CA PRO A 402 0.51 20.16 -14.98
C PRO A 402 -0.33 21.38 -15.39
N ARG A 403 -1.60 21.19 -15.77
CA ARG A 403 -2.54 22.28 -16.09
C ARG A 403 -2.84 23.20 -14.91
N VAL A 404 -2.83 22.64 -13.70
CA VAL A 404 -3.29 23.33 -12.48
C VAL A 404 -2.18 23.61 -11.47
N ARG A 405 -1.00 23.01 -11.66
CA ARG A 405 0.17 23.13 -10.76
C ARG A 405 0.70 24.56 -10.72
N GLN A 406 1.27 24.92 -9.58
CA GLN A 406 1.94 26.22 -9.39
C GLN A 406 3.41 26.06 -8.96
N ASP A 407 3.97 24.87 -9.15
CA ASP A 407 5.37 24.50 -8.91
C ASP A 407 5.92 23.70 -10.09
N GLU A 408 7.20 23.33 -10.02
CA GLU A 408 7.92 22.48 -10.99
C GLU A 408 8.15 21.05 -10.48
N LEU A 409 7.42 20.63 -9.44
CA LEU A 409 7.60 19.31 -8.85
C LEU A 409 6.95 18.25 -9.73
N ASP A 410 7.70 17.18 -10.00
CA ASP A 410 7.15 15.96 -10.56
C ASP A 410 6.47 15.13 -9.47
N VAL A 411 5.15 14.95 -9.58
CA VAL A 411 4.30 14.36 -8.54
C VAL A 411 3.27 13.45 -9.17
N ARG A 412 3.41 12.15 -8.93
CA ARG A 412 2.52 11.13 -9.51
C ARG A 412 1.16 11.00 -8.83
N HIS A 413 1.06 11.35 -7.54
CA HIS A 413 -0.15 11.13 -6.76
C HIS A 413 -0.51 12.31 -5.87
N ALA A 414 -1.79 12.50 -5.61
CA ALA A 414 -2.34 13.52 -4.72
C ALA A 414 -1.97 13.33 -3.24
N HIS A 415 -1.36 12.20 -2.87
CA HIS A 415 -0.97 11.85 -1.49
C HIS A 415 -2.14 11.76 -0.50
N GLY A 416 -3.32 11.32 -0.95
CA GLY A 416 -4.46 11.04 -0.09
C GLY A 416 -5.58 10.38 -0.89
N TYR A 417 -6.07 9.23 -0.42
CA TYR A 417 -6.97 8.37 -1.19
C TYR A 417 -8.23 9.08 -1.70
N LEU A 418 -8.90 9.87 -0.86
CA LEU A 418 -10.12 10.57 -1.31
C LEU A 418 -9.83 11.61 -2.39
N PHE A 419 -8.75 12.38 -2.25
CA PHE A 419 -8.40 13.43 -3.21
C PHE A 419 -7.95 12.81 -4.53
N GLN A 420 -7.15 11.76 -4.48
CA GLN A 420 -6.76 11.00 -5.66
C GLN A 420 -7.99 10.41 -6.37
N THR A 421 -8.84 9.68 -5.66
CA THR A 421 -10.04 9.07 -6.25
C THR A 421 -11.00 10.13 -6.80
N ALA A 422 -11.11 11.30 -6.17
CA ALA A 422 -11.91 12.40 -6.69
C ALA A 422 -11.35 12.93 -8.02
N ALA A 423 -10.04 13.15 -8.13
CA ALA A 423 -9.41 13.60 -9.37
C ALA A 423 -9.52 12.53 -10.48
N ASP A 424 -9.21 11.28 -10.15
CA ASP A 424 -9.12 10.19 -11.12
C ASP A 424 -10.49 9.66 -11.57
N LEU A 425 -11.43 9.45 -10.64
CA LEU A 425 -12.69 8.73 -10.90
C LEU A 425 -13.94 9.53 -10.51
N GLY A 426 -13.81 10.77 -10.06
CA GLY A 426 -14.92 11.65 -9.72
C GLY A 426 -15.85 11.09 -8.63
N ILE A 427 -17.12 11.52 -8.69
CA ILE A 427 -18.18 11.05 -7.79
C ILE A 427 -18.42 9.55 -7.96
N ALA A 428 -18.28 9.01 -9.17
CA ALA A 428 -18.45 7.58 -9.42
C ALA A 428 -17.44 6.75 -8.59
N GLY A 429 -16.17 7.13 -8.61
CA GLY A 429 -15.12 6.47 -7.82
C GLY A 429 -15.31 6.62 -6.32
N LEU A 430 -15.68 7.82 -5.86
CA LEU A 430 -15.97 8.07 -4.45
C LEU A 430 -17.16 7.25 -3.95
N ALA A 431 -18.23 7.16 -4.73
CA ALA A 431 -19.42 6.36 -4.42
C ALA A 431 -19.10 4.86 -4.38
N ALA A 432 -18.35 4.35 -5.37
CA ALA A 432 -17.91 2.95 -5.40
C ALA A 432 -16.99 2.61 -4.20
N SER A 433 -16.10 3.52 -3.83
CA SER A 433 -15.22 3.39 -2.66
C SER A 433 -16.02 3.38 -1.35
N LEU A 434 -16.99 4.29 -1.21
CA LEU A 434 -17.86 4.36 -0.04
C LEU A 434 -18.73 3.11 0.07
N LEU A 435 -19.29 2.62 -1.03
CA LEU A 435 -20.07 1.38 -1.07
C LEU A 435 -19.22 0.18 -0.64
N THR A 436 -17.99 0.09 -1.14
CA THR A 436 -17.02 -0.96 -0.76
C THR A 436 -16.73 -0.92 0.73
N PHE A 437 -16.45 0.28 1.27
CA PHE A 437 -16.19 0.46 2.70
C PHE A 437 -17.41 0.12 3.56
N ALA A 438 -18.60 0.59 3.19
CA ALA A 438 -19.84 0.30 3.90
C ALA A 438 -20.18 -1.20 3.88
N ALA A 439 -20.01 -1.87 2.74
CA ALA A 439 -20.21 -3.31 2.61
C ALA A 439 -19.21 -4.10 3.48
N TRP A 440 -17.95 -3.65 3.55
CA TRP A 440 -16.96 -4.22 4.45
C TRP A 440 -17.33 -4.03 5.92
N LEU A 441 -17.70 -2.81 6.35
CA LEU A 441 -18.15 -2.53 7.72
C LEU A 441 -19.35 -3.40 8.13
N TRP A 442 -20.28 -3.63 7.20
CA TRP A 442 -21.40 -4.51 7.44
C TRP A 442 -20.99 -5.98 7.58
N ALA A 443 -20.00 -6.44 6.82
CA ALA A 443 -19.42 -7.77 6.98
C ALA A 443 -18.69 -7.90 8.33
N VAL A 444 -17.91 -6.89 8.72
CA VAL A 444 -17.26 -6.79 10.03
C VAL A 444 -18.30 -6.88 11.16
N ARG A 445 -19.39 -6.11 11.07
CA ARG A 445 -20.49 -6.15 12.05
C ARG A 445 -21.07 -7.55 12.24
N ARG A 446 -21.21 -8.31 11.15
CA ARG A 446 -21.68 -9.71 11.18
C ARG A 446 -20.66 -10.64 11.84
N THR A 447 -19.38 -10.47 11.53
CA THR A 447 -18.29 -11.27 12.11
C THR A 447 -18.20 -11.13 13.63
N PHE A 448 -18.37 -9.92 14.16
CA PHE A 448 -18.34 -9.69 15.61
C PHE A 448 -19.68 -10.00 16.31
N GLY A 449 -20.80 -9.78 15.63
CA GLY A 449 -22.15 -10.05 16.12
C GLY A 449 -22.47 -9.43 17.50
N ARG A 450 -23.53 -9.90 18.16
CA ARG A 450 -23.91 -9.48 19.53
C ARG A 450 -23.25 -10.34 20.62
N ARG A 451 -22.01 -10.81 20.41
CA ARG A 451 -21.33 -11.68 21.37
C ARG A 451 -20.89 -10.86 22.59
N ARG A 452 -21.23 -11.32 23.81
CA ARG A 452 -20.73 -10.72 25.07
C ARG A 452 -19.37 -11.27 25.51
N HIS A 453 -19.04 -12.52 25.14
CA HIS A 453 -17.79 -13.18 25.51
C HIS A 453 -16.65 -12.88 24.51
N TRP A 454 -15.42 -12.71 25.01
CA TRP A 454 -14.20 -12.52 24.23
C TRP A 454 -13.32 -13.78 24.30
N ASP A 455 -13.39 -14.61 23.25
CA ASP A 455 -12.48 -15.75 23.04
C ASP A 455 -11.26 -15.36 22.20
N ALA A 456 -10.27 -16.26 22.10
CA ALA A 456 -9.00 -15.99 21.41
C ALA A 456 -9.19 -15.59 19.94
N GLU A 457 -10.12 -16.27 19.25
CA GLU A 457 -10.48 -15.98 17.86
C GLU A 457 -11.02 -14.55 17.71
N ARG A 458 -11.94 -14.12 18.57
CA ARG A 458 -12.49 -12.77 18.49
C ARG A 458 -11.42 -11.69 18.71
N VAL A 459 -10.47 -11.93 19.61
CA VAL A 459 -9.34 -11.01 19.83
C VAL A 459 -8.41 -10.99 18.61
N GLY A 460 -8.17 -12.13 17.96
CA GLY A 460 -7.40 -12.21 16.71
C GLY A 460 -8.09 -11.50 15.54
N LEU A 461 -9.40 -11.69 15.38
CA LEU A 461 -10.19 -10.98 14.38
C LEU A 461 -10.21 -9.47 14.62
N ALA A 462 -10.20 -9.03 15.89
CA ALA A 462 -10.06 -7.61 16.24
C ALA A 462 -8.68 -7.07 15.84
N ALA A 463 -7.61 -7.87 15.98
CA ALA A 463 -6.28 -7.51 15.49
C ALA A 463 -6.30 -7.30 13.96
N LEU A 464 -6.81 -8.29 13.21
CA LEU A 464 -6.91 -8.20 11.74
C LEU A 464 -7.75 -7.00 11.28
N ALA A 465 -8.90 -6.75 11.92
CA ALA A 465 -9.72 -5.57 11.60
C ALA A 465 -8.96 -4.26 11.91
N THR A 466 -8.18 -4.22 12.98
CA THR A 466 -7.36 -3.05 13.33
C THR A 466 -6.24 -2.84 12.31
N VAL A 467 -5.63 -3.89 11.75
CA VAL A 467 -4.65 -3.77 10.64
C VAL A 467 -5.28 -3.03 9.45
N VAL A 468 -6.52 -3.38 9.09
CA VAL A 468 -7.25 -2.71 8.00
C VAL A 468 -7.52 -1.23 8.32
N VAL A 469 -7.85 -0.91 9.58
CA VAL A 469 -8.02 0.49 10.01
C VAL A 469 -6.70 1.26 9.92
N VAL A 470 -5.59 0.68 10.38
CA VAL A 470 -4.25 1.30 10.29
C VAL A 470 -3.91 1.61 8.83
N PHE A 471 -4.12 0.65 7.92
CA PHE A 471 -3.94 0.87 6.48
C PHE A 471 -4.83 1.99 5.94
N GLY A 472 -6.13 1.95 6.25
CA GLY A 472 -7.09 2.94 5.78
C GLY A 472 -6.78 4.36 6.25
N VAL A 473 -6.41 4.53 7.53
CA VAL A 473 -6.01 5.83 8.09
C VAL A 473 -4.77 6.38 7.40
N HIS A 474 -3.76 5.53 7.17
CA HIS A 474 -2.55 5.97 6.51
C HIS A 474 -2.79 6.34 5.03
N SER A 475 -3.51 5.50 4.30
CA SER A 475 -3.85 5.75 2.89
C SER A 475 -4.84 6.91 2.72
N PHE A 476 -5.56 7.32 3.76
CA PHE A 476 -6.37 8.53 3.73
C PHE A 476 -5.51 9.81 3.67
N VAL A 477 -4.34 9.79 4.30
CA VAL A 477 -3.43 10.94 4.42
C VAL A 477 -2.20 10.86 3.53
N ASP A 478 -2.04 9.76 2.79
CA ASP A 478 -0.91 9.48 1.91
C ASP A 478 -1.32 8.60 0.73
N TRP A 479 -0.47 8.45 -0.29
CA TRP A 479 -0.74 7.61 -1.47
C TRP A 479 -0.40 6.13 -1.24
N THR A 480 -0.32 5.66 -0.01
CA THR A 480 0.10 4.27 0.29
C THR A 480 -0.85 3.19 -0.25
N TRP A 481 -2.03 3.56 -0.74
CA TRP A 481 -2.88 2.69 -1.55
C TRP A 481 -2.12 2.10 -2.75
N PHE A 482 -1.26 2.88 -3.40
CA PHE A 482 -0.54 2.42 -4.59
C PHE A 482 0.69 1.57 -4.26
N VAL A 483 0.97 1.23 -2.99
CA VAL A 483 2.13 0.41 -2.61
C VAL A 483 1.69 -1.04 -2.36
N PRO A 484 1.93 -1.98 -3.31
CA PRO A 484 1.30 -3.31 -3.28
C PRO A 484 1.64 -4.13 -2.05
N GLY A 485 2.88 -4.03 -1.57
CA GLY A 485 3.34 -4.74 -0.37
C GLY A 485 2.49 -4.47 0.87
N THR A 486 2.13 -3.22 1.11
CA THR A 486 1.32 -2.82 2.27
C THR A 486 -0.17 -3.11 2.05
N ALA A 487 -0.66 -2.86 0.83
CA ALA A 487 -2.06 -3.09 0.47
C ALA A 487 -2.42 -4.57 0.50
N ALA A 488 -1.57 -5.47 -0.01
CA ALA A 488 -1.82 -6.91 -0.02
C ALA A 488 -2.06 -7.48 1.39
N VAL A 489 -1.25 -7.07 2.38
CA VAL A 489 -1.42 -7.46 3.78
C VAL A 489 -2.77 -6.99 4.32
N ALA A 490 -3.12 -5.72 4.07
CA ALA A 490 -4.38 -5.14 4.52
C ALA A 490 -5.60 -5.81 3.85
N MET A 491 -5.55 -6.04 2.54
CA MET A 491 -6.63 -6.67 1.77
C MET A 491 -6.85 -8.12 2.20
N LEU A 492 -5.79 -8.87 2.45
CA LEU A 492 -5.89 -10.24 2.97
C LEU A 492 -6.57 -10.28 4.34
N CYS A 493 -6.21 -9.34 5.24
CA CYS A 493 -6.85 -9.18 6.54
C CYS A 493 -8.32 -8.76 6.41
N ALA A 494 -8.62 -7.81 5.53
CA ALA A 494 -9.97 -7.32 5.27
C ALA A 494 -10.89 -8.43 4.74
N GLY A 495 -10.39 -9.22 3.78
CA GLY A 495 -11.06 -10.37 3.22
C GLY A 495 -11.32 -11.46 4.24
N TRP A 496 -10.33 -11.78 5.08
CA TRP A 496 -10.51 -12.76 6.16
C TRP A 496 -11.60 -12.35 7.14
N VAL A 497 -11.58 -11.09 7.60
CA VAL A 497 -12.59 -10.58 8.54
C VAL A 497 -13.98 -10.54 7.90
N ALA A 498 -14.08 -10.14 6.63
CA ALA A 498 -15.36 -10.10 5.91
C ALA A 498 -15.92 -11.50 5.65
N GLY A 499 -15.05 -12.46 5.30
CA GLY A 499 -15.42 -13.83 4.94
C GLY A 499 -15.73 -14.74 6.14
N ARG A 500 -15.38 -14.32 7.37
CA ARG A 500 -15.53 -15.16 8.55
C ARG A 500 -16.99 -15.48 8.91
N GLY A 501 -17.90 -14.51 8.73
CA GLY A 501 -19.31 -14.65 9.09
C GLY A 501 -19.57 -14.77 10.59
N ASP A 502 -20.82 -15.06 10.98
CA ASP A 502 -21.18 -15.27 12.40
C ASP A 502 -20.65 -16.63 12.89
N PRO A 503 -19.68 -16.66 13.83
CA PRO A 503 -19.15 -17.92 14.36
C PRO A 503 -20.19 -18.80 15.08
N ARG A 504 -21.35 -18.25 15.47
CA ARG A 504 -22.44 -19.04 16.06
C ARG A 504 -23.10 -19.96 15.06
N ALA A 505 -23.27 -19.51 13.80
CA ALA A 505 -23.88 -20.30 12.75
C ALA A 505 -23.12 -21.62 12.53
N ASP A 506 -21.78 -21.56 12.59
CA ASP A 506 -20.90 -22.74 12.47
C ASP A 506 -21.02 -23.71 13.65
N ARG A 507 -21.39 -23.23 14.85
CA ARG A 507 -21.55 -24.07 16.04
C ARG A 507 -22.89 -24.79 16.08
N THR A 508 -23.92 -24.17 15.53
CA THR A 508 -25.29 -24.72 15.51
C THR A 508 -25.52 -25.68 14.36
N ASP A 509 -24.82 -25.53 13.24
CA ASP A 509 -24.98 -26.40 12.06
C ASP A 509 -24.25 -27.76 12.24
N PRO A 510 -24.98 -28.89 12.31
CA PRO A 510 -24.38 -30.23 12.38
C PRO A 510 -23.58 -30.61 11.13
N ALA A 511 -24.01 -30.17 9.95
CA ALA A 511 -23.38 -30.47 8.67
C ALA A 511 -22.04 -29.74 8.53
N ALA A 512 -21.96 -28.47 8.94
CA ALA A 512 -20.72 -27.72 9.00
C ALA A 512 -19.69 -28.37 9.93
N ARG A 513 -20.13 -28.87 11.11
CA ARG A 513 -19.26 -29.58 12.06
C ARG A 513 -18.76 -30.92 11.52
N ALA A 514 -19.63 -31.69 10.86
CA ALA A 514 -19.24 -32.95 10.22
C ALA A 514 -18.22 -32.70 9.08
N LEU A 515 -18.46 -31.67 8.26
CA LEU A 515 -17.57 -31.30 7.16
C LEU A 515 -16.20 -30.82 7.65
N ALA A 516 -16.15 -30.10 8.78
CA ALA A 516 -14.90 -29.62 9.39
C ALA A 516 -13.97 -30.76 9.88
N ARG A 517 -14.51 -31.97 10.14
CA ARG A 517 -13.72 -33.15 10.51
C ARG A 517 -13.07 -33.84 9.31
N VAL A 518 -13.54 -33.56 8.10
CA VAL A 518 -13.02 -34.17 6.87
C VAL A 518 -11.78 -33.40 6.41
N PRO A 519 -10.65 -34.09 6.14
CA PRO A 519 -9.45 -33.46 5.61
C PRO A 519 -9.74 -32.63 4.35
N ALA A 520 -9.05 -31.49 4.20
CA ALA A 520 -9.26 -30.57 3.09
C ALA A 520 -9.08 -31.27 1.73
N GLY A 521 -8.06 -32.11 1.58
CA GLY A 521 -7.81 -32.88 0.35
C GLY A 521 -8.99 -33.77 -0.05
N THR A 522 -9.61 -34.46 0.91
CA THR A 522 -10.80 -35.28 0.65
C THR A 522 -12.02 -34.43 0.27
N ARG A 523 -12.18 -33.24 0.88
CA ARG A 523 -13.25 -32.30 0.51
C ARG A 523 -13.07 -31.79 -0.92
N ILE A 524 -11.84 -31.44 -1.30
CA ILE A 524 -11.48 -30.99 -2.64
C ILE A 524 -11.73 -32.10 -3.67
N ALA A 525 -11.25 -33.32 -3.40
CA ALA A 525 -11.46 -34.48 -4.27
C ALA A 525 -12.95 -34.78 -4.51
N ARG A 526 -13.79 -34.67 -3.47
CA ARG A 526 -15.26 -34.77 -3.62
C ARG A 526 -15.84 -33.61 -4.43
N GLY A 527 -15.29 -32.41 -4.30
CA GLY A 527 -15.70 -31.24 -5.08
C GLY A 527 -15.40 -31.40 -6.57
N LEU A 528 -14.24 -31.95 -6.92
CA LEU A 528 -13.85 -32.21 -8.31
C LEU A 528 -14.80 -33.18 -9.03
N ARG A 529 -15.36 -34.16 -8.30
CA ARG A 529 -16.35 -35.09 -8.86
C ARG A 529 -17.75 -34.51 -9.03
N ARG A 530 -17.99 -33.26 -8.60
CA ARG A 530 -19.30 -32.61 -8.70
C ARG A 530 -19.25 -31.45 -9.69
N PRO A 531 -19.95 -31.53 -10.84
CA PRO A 531 -19.87 -30.50 -11.87
C PRO A 531 -20.27 -29.11 -11.36
N GLY A 532 -21.28 -29.02 -10.48
CA GLY A 532 -21.70 -27.76 -9.86
C GLY A 532 -20.67 -27.09 -8.94
N ARG A 533 -19.48 -27.70 -8.73
CA ARG A 533 -18.34 -27.08 -8.04
C ARG A 533 -17.09 -27.04 -8.89
N ALA A 534 -16.85 -28.10 -9.67
CA ALA A 534 -15.72 -28.18 -10.58
C ALA A 534 -15.76 -27.10 -11.66
N LEU A 535 -16.93 -26.85 -12.27
CA LEU A 535 -17.07 -25.84 -13.33
C LEU A 535 -16.85 -24.41 -12.82
N PRO A 536 -17.46 -23.96 -11.70
CA PRO A 536 -17.12 -22.65 -11.13
C PRO A 536 -15.65 -22.51 -10.72
N ALA A 537 -15.05 -23.57 -10.16
CA ALA A 537 -13.63 -23.55 -9.78
C ALA A 537 -12.72 -23.43 -11.01
N LEU A 538 -13.01 -24.16 -12.08
CA LEU A 538 -12.31 -24.03 -13.36
C LEU A 538 -12.52 -22.62 -13.96
N GLY A 539 -13.74 -22.10 -13.93
CA GLY A 539 -14.05 -20.74 -14.38
C GLY A 539 -13.24 -19.67 -13.64
N VAL A 540 -13.07 -19.83 -12.32
CA VAL A 540 -12.19 -18.94 -11.54
C VAL A 540 -10.73 -19.07 -11.96
N LEU A 541 -10.22 -20.28 -12.21
CA LEU A 541 -8.83 -20.45 -12.67
C LEU A 541 -8.60 -19.87 -14.06
N VAL A 542 -9.54 -20.07 -14.99
CA VAL A 542 -9.49 -19.48 -16.34
C VAL A 542 -9.54 -17.96 -16.25
N LEU A 543 -10.50 -17.40 -15.50
CA LEU A 543 -10.57 -15.96 -15.27
C LEU A 543 -9.27 -15.43 -14.68
N THR A 544 -8.72 -16.11 -13.67
CA THR A 544 -7.45 -15.70 -13.04
C THR A 544 -6.29 -15.74 -14.04
N GLY A 545 -6.23 -16.75 -14.92
CA GLY A 545 -5.24 -16.82 -15.99
C GLY A 545 -5.37 -15.66 -16.98
N VAL A 546 -6.61 -15.29 -17.34
CA VAL A 546 -6.88 -14.11 -18.17
C VAL A 546 -6.46 -12.82 -17.47
N LEU A 547 -6.78 -12.65 -16.19
CA LEU A 547 -6.37 -11.46 -15.43
C LEU A 547 -4.84 -11.39 -15.28
N ALA A 548 -4.17 -12.51 -15.03
CA ALA A 548 -2.70 -12.55 -15.01
C ALA A 548 -2.12 -12.18 -16.38
N TRP A 549 -2.75 -12.64 -17.47
CA TRP A 549 -2.37 -12.27 -18.83
C TRP A 549 -2.56 -10.77 -19.12
N THR A 550 -3.64 -10.15 -18.64
CA THR A 550 -3.86 -8.70 -18.79
C THR A 550 -2.86 -7.89 -17.99
N VAL A 551 -2.51 -8.33 -16.77
CA VAL A 551 -1.46 -7.69 -15.95
C VAL A 551 -0.09 -7.77 -16.62
N PHE A 552 0.16 -8.85 -17.37
CA PHE A 552 1.42 -9.07 -18.06
C PHE A 552 1.58 -8.20 -19.33
N GLN A 553 0.50 -7.75 -19.99
CA GLN A 553 0.62 -7.08 -21.29
C GLN A 553 1.46 -5.79 -21.24
N PRO A 554 1.26 -4.83 -20.32
CA PRO A 554 2.06 -3.61 -20.29
C PRO A 554 3.56 -3.91 -20.11
N LEU A 555 3.91 -4.84 -19.21
CA LEU A 555 5.31 -5.26 -19.02
C LEU A 555 5.88 -5.92 -20.29
N ARG A 556 5.09 -6.76 -20.96
CA ARG A 556 5.49 -7.42 -22.19
C ARG A 556 5.68 -6.41 -23.34
N GLY A 557 4.83 -5.37 -23.41
CA GLY A 557 4.96 -4.27 -24.35
C GLY A 557 6.24 -3.47 -24.12
N LEU A 558 6.50 -3.09 -22.87
CA LEU A 558 7.75 -2.41 -22.45
C LEU A 558 8.99 -3.23 -22.84
N ASN A 559 9.04 -4.52 -22.49
CA ASN A 559 10.18 -5.39 -22.84
C ASN A 559 10.37 -5.50 -24.37
N ALA A 560 9.27 -5.54 -25.13
CA ALA A 560 9.35 -5.58 -26.60
C ALA A 560 9.86 -4.25 -27.20
N GLY A 561 9.60 -3.12 -26.55
CA GLY A 561 10.18 -1.82 -26.90
C GLY A 561 11.67 -1.75 -26.59
N GLU A 562 12.09 -2.22 -25.41
CA GLU A 562 13.52 -2.34 -25.05
C GLU A 562 14.28 -3.24 -26.05
N ASP A 563 13.70 -4.39 -26.43
CA ASP A 563 14.23 -5.26 -27.48
C ASP A 563 14.34 -4.53 -28.84
N ALA A 564 13.38 -3.66 -29.16
CA ALA A 564 13.39 -2.89 -30.39
C ALA A 564 14.55 -1.88 -30.42
N LEU A 565 14.79 -1.18 -29.31
CA LEU A 565 15.91 -0.26 -29.18
C LEU A 565 17.26 -1.00 -29.20
N ALA A 566 17.38 -2.15 -28.54
CA ALA A 566 18.58 -2.99 -28.61
C ALA A 566 18.89 -3.49 -30.03
N LEU A 567 17.85 -3.84 -30.82
CA LEU A 567 18.00 -4.19 -32.23
C LEU A 567 18.48 -3.01 -33.08
N LEU A 568 18.04 -1.79 -32.76
CA LEU A 568 18.51 -0.57 -33.43
C LEU A 568 20.00 -0.33 -33.14
N GLU A 569 20.43 -0.44 -31.88
CA GLU A 569 21.84 -0.33 -31.48
C GLU A 569 22.72 -1.36 -32.19
N ALA A 570 22.19 -2.57 -32.44
CA ALA A 570 22.85 -3.61 -33.21
C ALA A 570 22.83 -3.39 -34.74
N GLY A 571 22.32 -2.26 -35.23
CA GLY A 571 22.22 -1.92 -36.66
C GLY A 571 21.14 -2.69 -37.43
N ARG A 572 20.20 -3.35 -36.73
CA ARG A 572 19.15 -4.20 -37.33
C ARG A 572 17.83 -3.45 -37.47
N THR A 573 17.83 -2.36 -38.22
CA THR A 573 16.75 -1.37 -38.28
C THR A 573 15.37 -1.95 -38.65
N GLU A 574 15.27 -2.85 -39.63
CA GLU A 574 13.96 -3.47 -39.99
C GLU A 574 13.41 -4.38 -38.90
N GLN A 575 14.30 -5.08 -38.18
CA GLN A 575 13.89 -5.94 -37.07
C GLN A 575 13.45 -5.09 -35.88
N ALA A 576 14.17 -3.99 -35.61
CA ALA A 576 13.80 -2.99 -34.61
C ALA A 576 12.41 -2.42 -34.90
N ARG A 577 12.14 -1.99 -36.15
CA ARG A 577 10.84 -1.50 -36.58
C ARG A 577 9.73 -2.52 -36.34
N ALA A 578 9.93 -3.77 -36.77
CA ALA A 578 8.95 -4.84 -36.55
C ALA A 578 8.75 -5.13 -35.05
N ALA A 579 9.78 -5.00 -34.22
CA ALA A 579 9.67 -5.15 -32.77
C ALA A 579 8.89 -4.00 -32.13
N ALA A 580 9.14 -2.74 -32.51
CA ALA A 580 8.40 -1.58 -32.01
C ALA A 580 6.90 -1.62 -32.41
N VAL A 581 6.59 -2.04 -33.64
CA VAL A 581 5.20 -2.27 -34.06
C VAL A 581 4.55 -3.37 -33.21
N ARG A 582 5.24 -4.50 -32.98
CA ARG A 582 4.73 -5.55 -32.09
C ARG A 582 4.55 -5.05 -30.65
N ALA A 583 5.42 -4.18 -30.15
CA ALA A 583 5.29 -3.60 -28.82
C ALA A 583 3.99 -2.77 -28.72
N HIS A 584 3.70 -1.96 -29.75
CA HIS A 584 2.43 -1.23 -29.85
C HIS A 584 1.21 -2.16 -29.99
N ASP A 585 1.32 -3.26 -30.75
CA ASP A 585 0.21 -4.23 -30.88
C ASP A 585 -0.08 -4.96 -29.54
N ILE A 586 0.94 -5.13 -28.69
CA ILE A 586 0.81 -5.74 -27.36
C ILE A 586 0.19 -4.76 -26.36
N ASP A 587 0.64 -3.50 -26.37
CA ASP A 587 0.08 -2.42 -25.55
C ASP A 587 -0.36 -1.24 -26.44
N PRO A 588 -1.58 -1.33 -27.02
CA PRO A 588 -2.08 -0.29 -27.92
C PRO A 588 -2.47 1.00 -27.19
N LEU A 589 -2.43 1.02 -25.85
CA LEU A 589 -2.80 2.17 -25.03
C LEU A 589 -1.59 3.05 -24.69
N SER A 590 -0.38 2.50 -24.80
CA SER A 590 0.85 3.23 -24.50
C SER A 590 1.39 3.99 -25.71
N ALA A 591 1.84 5.22 -25.45
CA ALA A 591 2.53 6.06 -26.43
C ALA A 591 4.03 5.73 -26.57
N GLU A 592 4.63 5.05 -25.58
CA GLU A 592 6.07 4.73 -25.58
C GLU A 592 6.51 3.92 -26.82
N PRO A 593 5.83 2.84 -27.24
CA PRO A 593 6.20 2.11 -28.46
C PRO A 593 6.16 2.96 -29.74
N LEU A 594 5.33 4.01 -29.77
CA LEU A 594 5.26 4.94 -30.90
C LEU A 594 6.42 5.94 -30.87
N TYR A 595 6.92 6.31 -29.69
CA TYR A 595 8.15 7.08 -29.55
C TYR A 595 9.37 6.26 -30.01
N ASP A 596 9.46 5.00 -29.58
CA ASP A 596 10.52 4.08 -30.01
C ASP A 596 10.51 3.92 -31.54
N LEU A 597 9.31 3.71 -32.11
CA LEU A 597 9.14 3.64 -33.56
C LEU A 597 9.60 4.94 -34.26
N ALA A 598 9.28 6.11 -33.71
CA ALA A 598 9.73 7.38 -34.28
C ALA A 598 11.26 7.52 -34.26
N VAL A 599 11.92 7.08 -33.19
CA VAL A 599 13.40 7.05 -33.09
C VAL A 599 13.98 6.10 -34.13
N ILE A 600 13.43 4.89 -34.25
CA ILE A 600 13.89 3.87 -35.20
C ILE A 600 13.73 4.35 -36.66
N GLU A 601 12.58 4.92 -37.01
CA GLU A 601 12.33 5.43 -38.37
C GLU A 601 13.21 6.66 -38.67
N SER A 602 13.50 7.50 -37.66
CA SER A 602 14.44 8.63 -37.81
C SER A 602 15.86 8.14 -38.10
N ALA A 603 16.32 7.12 -37.37
CA ALA A 603 17.62 6.49 -37.61
C ALA A 603 17.70 5.79 -38.97
N ALA A 604 16.56 5.35 -39.51
CA ALA A 604 16.42 4.79 -40.86
C ALA A 604 16.39 5.85 -41.98
N GLY A 605 16.39 7.15 -41.65
CA GLY A 605 16.22 8.24 -42.61
C GLY A 605 14.80 8.38 -43.14
N ARG A 606 13.80 7.77 -42.49
CA ARG A 606 12.39 7.78 -42.89
C ARG A 606 11.61 8.84 -42.11
N THR A 607 11.93 10.10 -42.37
CA THR A 607 11.40 11.25 -41.64
C THR A 607 9.86 11.30 -41.61
N ASP A 608 9.19 10.98 -42.72
CA ASP A 608 7.73 10.99 -42.77
C ASP A 608 7.10 9.90 -41.89
N ALA A 609 7.70 8.70 -41.85
CA ALA A 609 7.22 7.61 -41.01
C ALA A 609 7.41 7.89 -39.52
N ALA A 610 8.53 8.54 -39.16
CA ALA A 610 8.77 9.01 -37.79
C ALA A 610 7.75 10.06 -37.35
N GLY A 611 7.45 11.04 -38.21
CA GLY A 611 6.38 12.02 -37.97
C GLY A 611 5.02 11.36 -37.78
N ALA A 612 4.66 10.42 -38.65
CA ALA A 612 3.39 9.68 -38.55
C ALA A 612 3.30 8.81 -37.28
N ALA A 613 4.42 8.35 -36.71
CA ALA A 613 4.41 7.65 -35.42
C ALA A 613 4.11 8.62 -34.26
N LEU A 614 4.71 9.81 -34.26
CA LEU A 614 4.45 10.85 -33.26
C LEU A 614 3.04 11.44 -33.36
N GLU A 615 2.52 11.62 -34.57
CA GLU A 615 1.12 12.03 -34.79
C GLU A 615 0.13 10.98 -34.25
N ARG A 616 0.43 9.69 -34.42
CA ARG A 616 -0.34 8.61 -33.80
C ARG A 616 -0.27 8.65 -32.27
N ALA A 617 0.89 8.97 -31.70
CA ALA A 617 1.04 9.12 -30.25
C ALA A 617 0.18 10.28 -29.72
N VAL A 618 0.13 11.40 -30.44
CA VAL A 618 -0.76 12.54 -30.15
C VAL A 618 -2.23 12.13 -30.27
N ALA A 619 -2.61 11.39 -31.31
CA ALA A 619 -3.99 10.92 -31.50
C ALA A 619 -4.42 9.95 -30.39
N LEU A 620 -3.50 9.14 -29.88
CA LEU A 620 -3.73 8.18 -28.79
C LEU A 620 -3.93 8.88 -27.44
N GLN A 621 -3.11 9.90 -27.14
CA GLN A 621 -3.14 10.62 -25.86
C GLN A 621 -3.19 12.15 -26.05
N PRO A 622 -4.27 12.70 -26.64
CA PRO A 622 -4.33 14.13 -27.00
C PRO A 622 -4.35 15.07 -25.78
N GLN A 623 -4.65 14.52 -24.61
CA GLN A 623 -4.70 15.23 -23.33
C GLN A 623 -3.41 15.12 -22.51
N ASN A 624 -2.42 14.37 -23.00
CA ASN A 624 -1.08 14.28 -22.43
C ASN A 624 -0.17 15.33 -23.11
N PRO A 625 0.54 16.20 -22.37
CA PRO A 625 1.45 17.18 -22.97
C PRO A 625 2.66 16.53 -23.68
N THR A 626 3.07 15.33 -23.28
CA THR A 626 4.32 14.68 -23.72
C THR A 626 4.33 14.33 -25.22
N PRO A 627 3.30 13.67 -25.80
CA PRO A 627 3.25 13.42 -27.25
C PRO A 627 3.36 14.71 -28.09
N TRP A 628 2.66 15.77 -27.67
CA TRP A 628 2.70 17.06 -28.36
C TRP A 628 4.09 17.68 -28.33
N LEU A 629 4.76 17.64 -27.17
CA LEU A 629 6.11 18.16 -27.01
C LEU A 629 7.12 17.41 -27.89
N ARG A 630 7.05 16.07 -27.91
CA ARG A 630 7.92 15.23 -28.75
C ARG A 630 7.67 15.46 -30.25
N LEU A 631 6.40 15.60 -30.66
CA LEU A 631 6.06 15.92 -32.05
C LEU A 631 6.60 17.30 -32.47
N ALA A 632 6.45 18.30 -31.61
CA ALA A 632 6.96 19.65 -31.88
C ALA A 632 8.48 19.70 -31.99
N ASP A 633 9.19 19.02 -31.08
CA ASP A 633 10.64 18.91 -31.13
C ASP A 633 11.11 18.25 -32.43
N PHE A 634 10.45 17.17 -32.86
CA PHE A 634 10.73 16.49 -34.12
C PHE A 634 10.46 17.37 -35.34
N GLN A 635 9.33 18.09 -35.37
CA GLN A 635 8.97 19.02 -36.44
C GLN A 635 10.02 20.13 -36.60
N LEU A 636 10.52 20.66 -35.48
CA LEU A 636 11.51 21.72 -35.48
C LEU A 636 12.91 21.21 -35.89
N SER A 637 13.35 20.09 -35.32
CA SER A 637 14.71 19.59 -35.48
C SER A 637 14.93 18.77 -36.76
N ALA A 638 14.04 17.81 -37.04
CA ALA A 638 14.19 16.86 -38.13
C ALA A 638 13.50 17.33 -39.42
N GLN A 639 12.26 17.83 -39.33
CA GLN A 639 11.52 18.31 -40.50
C GLN A 639 11.86 19.77 -40.87
N ARG A 640 12.48 20.53 -39.94
CA ARG A 640 12.78 21.96 -40.10
C ARG A 640 11.53 22.79 -40.45
N ASP A 641 10.38 22.41 -39.90
CA ASP A 641 9.11 23.12 -40.04
C ASP A 641 8.76 23.83 -38.72
N PRO A 642 9.25 25.07 -38.50
CA PRO A 642 8.95 25.83 -37.30
C PRO A 642 7.45 26.17 -37.17
N GLN A 643 6.71 26.26 -38.28
CA GLN A 643 5.29 26.60 -38.25
C GLN A 643 4.45 25.39 -37.79
N ALA A 644 4.80 24.17 -38.20
CA ALA A 644 4.20 22.96 -37.65
C ALA A 644 4.53 22.80 -36.16
N ALA A 645 5.79 23.01 -35.77
CA ALA A 645 6.20 22.95 -34.38
C ALA A 645 5.40 23.93 -33.49
N LEU A 646 5.22 25.18 -33.92
CA LEU A 646 4.40 26.17 -33.20
C LEU A 646 2.94 25.71 -33.03
N ARG A 647 2.35 25.06 -34.04
CA ARG A 647 0.99 24.48 -33.93
C ARG A 647 0.92 23.37 -32.88
N SER A 648 1.91 22.48 -32.84
CA SER A 648 1.99 21.38 -31.85
C SER A 648 2.33 21.87 -30.43
N LEU A 649 3.10 22.96 -30.30
CA LEU A 649 3.46 23.55 -29.01
C LEU A 649 2.29 24.26 -28.33
N GLY A 650 1.31 24.76 -29.08
CA GLY A 650 0.11 25.39 -28.53
C GLY A 650 -0.62 24.47 -27.52
N PRO A 651 -1.05 23.27 -27.93
CA PRO A 651 -1.60 22.28 -27.01
C PRO A 651 -0.63 21.85 -25.91
N ALA A 652 0.65 21.63 -26.19
CA ALA A 652 1.64 21.25 -25.17
C ALA A 652 1.71 22.28 -24.03
N LEU A 653 1.80 23.56 -24.36
CA LEU A 653 1.83 24.68 -23.41
C LEU A 653 0.48 24.95 -22.75
N ALA A 654 -0.65 24.64 -23.40
CA ALA A 654 -1.95 24.70 -22.76
C ALA A 654 -2.12 23.60 -21.70
N LEU A 655 -1.56 22.42 -21.96
CA LEU A 655 -1.61 21.25 -21.08
C LEU A 655 -0.56 21.30 -19.96
N ASP A 656 0.61 21.88 -20.23
CA ASP A 656 1.67 22.12 -19.26
C ASP A 656 2.30 23.52 -19.45
N PRO A 657 1.66 24.59 -18.93
CA PRO A 657 2.12 25.98 -19.13
C PRO A 657 3.49 26.31 -18.53
N ARG A 658 4.01 25.43 -17.66
CA ARG A 658 5.27 25.62 -16.93
C ARG A 658 6.32 24.60 -17.34
N ASN A 659 6.17 23.99 -18.52
CA ASN A 659 7.17 23.10 -19.07
C ASN A 659 8.32 23.92 -19.68
N THR A 660 9.51 23.86 -19.06
CA THR A 660 10.67 24.65 -19.53
C THR A 660 11.08 24.26 -20.94
N THR A 661 11.10 22.97 -21.26
CA THR A 661 11.42 22.45 -22.60
C THR A 661 10.42 22.95 -23.65
N ALA A 662 9.12 22.95 -23.36
CA ALA A 662 8.11 23.48 -24.29
C ALA A 662 8.29 24.99 -24.54
N VAL A 663 8.61 25.76 -23.50
CA VAL A 663 8.88 27.21 -23.62
C VAL A 663 10.15 27.46 -24.45
N GLU A 664 11.21 26.70 -24.22
CA GLU A 664 12.46 26.80 -24.98
C GLU A 664 12.24 26.48 -26.46
N LEU A 665 11.54 25.40 -26.76
CA LEU A 665 11.18 25.02 -28.13
C LEU A 665 10.29 26.06 -28.80
N PHE A 666 9.35 26.66 -28.07
CA PHE A 666 8.52 27.76 -28.59
C PHE A 666 9.38 28.96 -28.99
N LEU A 667 10.26 29.43 -28.11
CA LEU A 667 11.16 30.54 -28.41
C LEU A 667 12.12 30.23 -29.56
N GLN A 668 12.57 28.97 -29.69
CA GLN A 668 13.39 28.53 -30.81
C GLN A 668 12.60 28.52 -32.13
N ALA A 669 11.40 27.94 -32.13
CA ALA A 669 10.54 27.85 -33.31
C ALA A 669 10.11 29.25 -33.80
N THR A 670 9.77 30.19 -32.91
CA THR A 670 9.44 31.58 -33.28
C THR A 670 10.63 32.29 -33.92
N ARG A 671 11.85 32.09 -33.40
CA ARG A 671 13.07 32.68 -33.98
C ARG A 671 13.38 32.14 -35.37
N GLN A 672 13.15 30.85 -35.62
CA GLN A 672 13.38 30.22 -36.92
C GLN A 672 12.25 30.47 -37.92
N GLY A 673 11.01 30.61 -37.44
CA GLY A 673 9.81 30.85 -38.25
C GLY A 673 9.63 32.27 -38.75
N GLY A 674 10.48 33.20 -38.32
CA GLY A 674 10.52 34.59 -38.79
C GLY A 674 9.42 35.47 -38.20
N GLY A 675 9.44 35.67 -36.87
CA GLY A 675 8.76 36.79 -36.18
C GLY A 675 7.23 36.74 -36.18
#